data_AF-A0A194QQ89-F1
#
_entry.id   AF-A0A194QQ89-F1
#
_cell.length_a   1.000
_cell.length_b   1.000
_cell.length_c   1.000
_cell.angle_alpha   90.00
_cell.angle_beta   90.00
_cell.angle_gamma   90.00
#
_symmetry.space_group_name_H-M   'P 1'
#
loop_
_entity.id
_entity.type
_entity.pdbx_description
1 polymer ?
#
loop_
_entity_poly.entity_id
_entity_poly.type
_entity_poly.pdbx_seq_one_letter_code
_entity_poly.pdbx_strand_id
1 'polypeptide(L)'
;MHTIKASGSSSLYFKYGCASITTVNFTPGLAGIATMEQLRFDGRVAVVTGAGGGLGKAYALLLASRGAKVVVNDLGGGRDGSGKSTFADAVVQEIKSKGGEAVADYNSVVDGEKIIKTAIDNFGRIDIIINNAGILRDKSFTKMSEQDWDLIQAVHLKGAFKTTHAAWEIFRKQKYGRVIMTSSNAGLFGNFGQANYSAAKMGLVGLANTLAIEGAKYNIKVNTIVPTAASRLTEDILPPEMFQAMKPDLIAPVVAYMAHESFPDNGSVIDSTLGFANKTHLVRSQGAVLKKKPADLVTIESVKEAWPQVVNMNNATHKEKLAEVTVELVEKLQEFEERSKLDSANEAYWSTYNYNAKDLALYALGSRMIADESESVPVVPSRCVGGTEGFSGKYSSCQIFWRYLTSRESLRITQCLGVAEHSNIAYILHGEQYIEFVSDFPGTEGEFTIRNYVVDILDKGSSAVAIVNSEIFQNKSLVLRTQQHIFVLGQGGFGGPRNSNKAVNVAAAPKRAPDAVVEQKTSEDQAALYRLSGDLNPLHIDPNVATAAGHLKPILHGLASLGFSVRHVLAKYGGNDSSLVKAVKARFAKPVLPGQTLVTEMWVEDTRVHFQTKTKETGNVVISGAFVDLKKVVKSDTAASAAPSQQSSSALKSDGLFAKIDEQVKANPSLAKSIGAVFLYNITENGKTVKQWTLDLKAGLVHEGAPKSGKPDTTMTLSDEDLIALASGTLNPQTAFLKGKLKIAGNLMLAQKLGPLLKSGSKL
;
A
#
# COMPACT_ATOMS: atom_id res chain seq x y z
N MET A 1 40.76 15.91 42.46
CA MET A 1 41.29 14.53 42.37
C MET A 1 40.14 13.59 42.70
N HIS A 2 39.67 12.62 41.92
CA HIS A 2 39.93 12.07 40.58
C HIS A 2 38.59 11.40 40.16
N THR A 3 37.93 11.74 39.05
CA THR A 3 37.97 11.09 37.71
C THR A 3 37.80 9.55 37.75
N ILE A 4 36.82 8.94 37.05
CA ILE A 4 36.93 8.31 35.70
C ILE A 4 35.50 7.99 35.19
N LYS A 5 35.01 8.69 34.14
CA LYS A 5 34.78 8.29 32.72
C LYS A 5 33.65 7.28 32.41
N ALA A 6 32.81 7.72 31.47
CA ALA A 6 31.73 7.03 30.79
C ALA A 6 32.20 6.07 29.67
N SER A 7 31.37 5.07 29.36
CA SER A 7 31.18 4.56 28.00
C SER A 7 29.99 3.60 27.95
N GLY A 8 29.05 3.79 27.03
CA GLY A 8 28.06 2.75 26.70
C GLY A 8 26.71 3.28 26.25
N SER A 9 26.63 3.80 25.04
CA SER A 9 25.39 4.01 24.30
C SER A 9 24.71 2.68 24.01
N SER A 10 23.48 2.47 24.49
CA SER A 10 22.61 1.38 24.05
C SER A 10 21.40 1.96 23.31
N SER A 11 21.49 2.04 21.99
CA SER A 11 20.37 2.33 21.10
C SER A 11 19.83 1.00 20.55
N LEU A 12 18.58 0.70 20.88
CA LEU A 12 17.79 -0.40 20.33
C LEU A 12 17.45 -0.08 18.87
N TYR A 13 17.96 -0.87 17.91
CA TYR A 13 17.55 -0.79 16.50
C TYR A 13 16.52 -1.88 16.20
N PHE A 14 15.28 -1.47 15.89
CA PHE A 14 14.33 -2.32 15.17
C PHE A 14 14.69 -2.29 13.68
N LYS A 15 15.12 -3.45 13.15
CA LYS A 15 15.39 -3.68 11.72
C LYS A 15 14.12 -4.21 11.06
N TYR A 16 13.56 -3.45 10.11
CA TYR A 16 12.82 -4.00 8.97
C TYR A 16 13.66 -3.72 7.70
N GLY A 17 14.17 -4.77 7.06
CA GLY A 17 14.71 -4.74 5.69
C GLY A 17 13.56 -4.79 4.67
N CYS A 18 13.74 -4.49 3.38
CA CYS A 18 14.92 -4.65 2.55
C CYS A 18 14.82 -3.73 1.31
N ALA A 19 15.92 -3.07 0.94
CA ALA A 19 16.21 -2.61 -0.42
C ALA A 19 17.64 -3.05 -0.77
N SER A 20 17.81 -3.54 -2.00
CA SER A 20 18.97 -4.28 -2.51
C SER A 20 20.33 -3.63 -2.24
N ILE A 21 21.27 -4.41 -1.69
CA ILE A 21 22.69 -4.04 -1.56
C ILE A 21 23.45 -4.73 -2.70
N THR A 22 23.91 -3.94 -3.67
CA THR A 22 25.03 -4.32 -4.54
C THR A 22 26.28 -4.33 -3.67
N THR A 23 26.90 -5.49 -3.48
CA THR A 23 28.11 -5.62 -2.66
C THR A 23 29.31 -5.10 -3.45
N VAL A 24 29.79 -3.91 -3.11
CA VAL A 24 31.12 -3.44 -3.54
C VAL A 24 32.12 -3.96 -2.50
N ASN A 25 32.97 -4.91 -2.91
CA ASN A 25 34.07 -5.40 -2.08
C ASN A 25 35.11 -4.30 -1.93
N PHE A 26 35.26 -3.73 -0.73
CA PHE A 26 36.41 -2.93 -0.36
C PHE A 26 37.42 -3.81 0.39
N THR A 27 38.51 -4.15 -0.29
CA THR A 27 39.79 -4.49 0.35
C THR A 27 40.22 -3.34 1.27
N PRO A 28 40.73 -3.60 2.50
CA PRO A 28 41.18 -2.54 3.40
C PRO A 28 42.54 -2.00 2.92
N GLY A 29 42.50 -1.17 1.88
CA GLY A 29 43.59 -0.27 1.53
C GLY A 29 43.29 1.10 2.14
N LEU A 30 44.31 1.72 2.75
CA LEU A 30 44.31 3.10 3.23
C LEU A 30 43.74 4.06 2.17
N ALA A 31 42.44 4.38 2.26
CA ALA A 31 41.77 5.38 1.45
C ALA A 31 41.11 6.39 2.40
N GLY A 32 41.41 7.66 2.18
CA GLY A 32 41.09 8.77 3.08
C GLY A 32 39.62 8.86 3.46
N ILE A 33 39.39 9.33 4.68
CA ILE A 33 38.09 9.82 5.13
C ILE A 33 37.65 10.87 4.12
N ALA A 34 36.69 10.55 3.25
CA ALA A 34 36.00 11.55 2.47
C ALA A 34 35.24 12.43 3.47
N THR A 35 35.82 13.58 3.83
CA THR A 35 35.13 14.64 4.55
C THR A 35 33.89 15.00 3.73
N MET A 36 32.69 14.80 4.28
CA MET A 36 31.47 15.30 3.63
C MET A 36 31.68 16.78 3.31
N GLU A 37 31.54 17.13 2.03
CA GLU A 37 31.73 18.50 1.56
C GLU A 37 30.70 19.40 2.24
N GLN A 38 31.20 20.42 2.94
CA GLN A 38 30.37 21.28 3.79
C GLN A 38 29.56 22.24 2.90
N LEU A 39 28.24 22.35 3.13
CA LEU A 39 27.44 23.39 2.46
C LEU A 39 27.86 24.79 2.94
N ARG A 40 28.13 25.69 1.99
CA ARG A 40 28.69 27.03 2.22
C ARG A 40 27.95 28.08 1.39
N PHE A 41 28.18 29.34 1.74
CA PHE A 41 27.53 30.52 1.14
C PHE A 41 28.58 31.55 0.70
N ASP A 42 29.80 31.11 0.40
CA ASP A 42 30.88 32.00 -0.03
C ASP A 42 30.45 32.80 -1.27
N GLY A 43 30.70 34.11 -1.24
CA GLY A 43 30.31 35.02 -2.32
C GLY A 43 28.81 35.36 -2.37
N ARG A 44 27.99 34.87 -1.43
CA ARG A 44 26.56 35.21 -1.33
C ARG A 44 26.33 36.33 -0.33
N VAL A 45 25.41 37.23 -0.65
CA VAL A 45 24.93 38.28 0.26
C VAL A 45 23.53 37.95 0.76
N ALA A 46 23.34 37.97 2.08
CA ALA A 46 22.07 37.67 2.72
C ALA A 46 21.54 38.86 3.53
N VAL A 47 20.27 39.20 3.34
CA VAL A 47 19.51 40.10 4.22
C VAL A 47 18.63 39.26 5.13
N VAL A 48 18.75 39.44 6.45
CA VAL A 48 17.87 38.83 7.44
C VAL A 48 17.14 39.93 8.20
N THR A 49 15.81 39.99 8.07
CA THR A 49 15.00 41.01 8.76
C THR A 49 14.61 40.55 10.17
N GLY A 50 14.60 41.47 11.14
CA GLY A 50 14.40 41.14 12.55
C GLY A 50 15.52 40.25 13.12
N ALA A 51 16.76 40.54 12.74
CA ALA A 51 17.94 39.74 13.07
C ALA A 51 18.63 40.14 14.39
N GLY A 52 18.08 41.08 15.15
CA GLY A 52 18.64 41.51 16.44
C GLY A 52 18.48 40.47 17.57
N GLY A 53 17.63 39.46 17.39
CA GLY A 53 17.42 38.38 18.37
C GLY A 53 16.68 37.17 17.82
N GLY A 54 16.47 36.16 18.68
CA GLY A 54 15.66 34.98 18.37
C GLY A 54 16.10 34.22 17.10
N LEU A 55 15.13 33.86 16.27
CA LEU A 55 15.33 33.13 15.02
C LEU A 55 16.20 33.91 14.02
N GLY A 56 15.93 35.19 13.82
CA GLY A 56 16.69 36.03 12.89
C GLY A 56 18.18 36.10 13.23
N LYS A 57 18.50 36.25 14.53
CA LYS A 57 19.90 36.19 15.01
C LYS A 57 20.55 34.85 14.69
N ALA A 58 19.87 33.73 14.96
CA ALA A 58 20.41 32.39 14.68
C ALA A 58 20.67 32.17 13.17
N TYR A 59 19.76 32.65 12.30
CA TYR A 59 19.94 32.60 10.85
C TYR A 59 21.16 33.41 10.40
N ALA A 60 21.29 34.65 10.88
CA ALA A 60 22.39 35.54 10.53
C ALA A 60 23.75 34.96 10.94
N LEU A 61 23.86 34.46 12.18
CA LEU A 61 25.08 33.82 12.68
C LEU A 61 25.46 32.57 11.87
N LEU A 62 24.48 31.71 11.57
CA LEU A 62 24.75 30.48 10.82
C LEU A 62 25.20 30.78 9.39
N LEU A 63 24.51 31.65 8.67
CA LEU A 63 24.88 32.03 7.30
C LEU A 63 26.28 32.66 7.26
N ALA A 64 26.58 33.58 8.18
CA ALA A 64 27.90 34.20 8.26
C ALA A 64 29.02 33.19 8.59
N SER A 65 28.77 32.25 9.52
CA SER A 65 29.72 31.17 9.84
C SER A 65 30.04 30.25 8.65
N ARG A 66 29.19 30.29 7.62
CA ARG A 66 29.30 29.50 6.38
C ARG A 66 29.69 30.36 5.17
N GLY A 67 30.17 31.59 5.38
CA GLY A 67 30.79 32.42 4.34
C GLY A 67 29.89 33.48 3.70
N ALA A 68 28.62 33.59 4.10
CA ALA A 68 27.76 34.66 3.61
C ALA A 68 28.17 36.03 4.18
N LYS A 69 28.05 37.08 3.37
CA LYS A 69 28.08 38.46 3.87
C LYS A 69 26.66 38.85 4.29
N VAL A 70 26.46 39.27 5.54
CA VAL A 70 25.11 39.40 6.11
C VAL A 70 24.75 40.84 6.43
N VAL A 71 23.61 41.31 5.91
CA VAL A 71 22.93 42.51 6.41
C VAL A 71 22.00 42.10 7.55
N VAL A 72 22.34 42.55 8.76
CA VAL A 72 21.57 42.31 9.98
C VAL A 72 20.58 43.47 10.14
N ASN A 73 19.35 43.30 9.64
CA ASN A 73 18.31 44.31 9.78
C ASN A 73 17.54 44.11 11.09
N ASP A 74 17.44 45.16 11.91
CA ASP A 74 16.56 45.19 13.08
C ASP A 74 16.15 46.64 13.42
N LEU A 75 14.84 46.89 13.57
CA LEU A 75 14.33 48.21 13.96
C LEU A 75 14.66 48.56 15.42
N GLY A 76 14.93 47.55 16.26
CA GLY A 76 15.22 47.70 17.68
C GLY A 76 14.00 47.97 18.56
N GLY A 77 12.78 47.70 18.07
CA GLY A 77 11.54 47.83 18.82
C GLY A 77 11.24 46.63 19.74
N GLY A 78 10.34 46.83 20.70
CA GLY A 78 9.75 45.79 21.55
C GLY A 78 8.74 44.91 20.82
N ARG A 79 8.26 43.85 21.51
CA ARG A 79 7.33 42.84 20.95
C ARG A 79 6.03 43.43 20.39
N ASP A 80 5.58 44.53 20.97
CA ASP A 80 4.36 45.25 20.60
C ASP A 80 4.59 46.26 19.47
N GLY A 81 5.83 46.39 18.97
CA GLY A 81 6.22 47.35 17.94
C GLY A 81 6.61 48.75 18.45
N SER A 82 6.79 48.95 19.75
CA SER A 82 7.20 50.24 20.34
C SER A 82 8.73 50.38 20.52
N GLY A 83 9.29 51.59 20.49
CA GLY A 83 10.71 51.86 20.79
C GLY A 83 11.71 51.66 19.63
N LYS A 84 12.99 52.01 19.88
CA LYS A 84 14.15 51.81 18.99
C LYS A 84 15.39 51.45 19.84
N SER A 85 16.26 50.58 19.33
CA SER A 85 17.45 50.05 20.01
C SER A 85 18.53 49.67 18.99
N THR A 86 19.74 49.35 19.44
CA THR A 86 20.92 48.98 18.63
C THR A 86 21.19 47.47 18.64
N PHE A 87 20.15 46.63 18.72
CA PHE A 87 20.33 45.16 18.77
C PHE A 87 21.04 44.58 17.53
N ALA A 88 20.86 45.18 16.36
CA ALA A 88 21.58 44.80 15.15
C ALA A 88 23.12 44.90 15.32
N ASP A 89 23.61 45.93 16.01
CA ASP A 89 25.05 46.16 16.22
C ASP A 89 25.69 45.03 17.02
N ALA A 90 25.02 44.57 18.07
CA ALA A 90 25.52 43.48 18.90
C ALA A 90 25.70 42.18 18.08
N VAL A 91 24.75 41.87 17.19
CA VAL A 91 24.84 40.69 16.33
C VAL A 91 25.92 40.85 15.25
N VAL A 92 26.08 42.05 14.69
CA VAL A 92 27.18 42.34 13.75
C VAL A 92 28.55 42.18 14.42
N GLN A 93 28.73 42.69 15.65
CA GLN A 93 29.98 42.50 16.40
C GLN A 93 30.22 41.02 16.71
N GLU A 94 29.17 40.27 17.05
CA GLU A 94 29.29 38.82 17.26
C GLU A 94 29.72 38.09 15.98
N ILE A 95 29.16 38.43 14.82
CA ILE A 95 29.56 37.87 13.52
C ILE A 95 31.03 38.20 13.22
N LYS A 96 31.43 39.48 13.38
CA LYS A 96 32.80 39.93 13.11
C LYS A 96 33.83 39.28 14.03
N SER A 97 33.52 39.14 15.32
CA SER A 97 34.41 38.46 16.28
C SER A 97 34.59 36.97 15.99
N LYS A 98 33.66 36.35 15.24
CA LYS A 98 33.76 34.97 14.73
C LYS A 98 34.36 34.90 13.32
N GLY A 99 34.89 36.00 12.78
CA GLY A 99 35.57 36.07 11.49
C GLY A 99 34.64 36.18 10.27
N GLY A 100 33.34 36.46 10.48
CA GLY A 100 32.38 36.70 9.39
C GLY A 100 32.29 38.18 8.98
N GLU A 101 31.63 38.44 7.85
CA GLU A 101 31.35 39.80 7.35
C GLU A 101 29.88 40.16 7.55
N ALA A 102 29.62 41.28 8.24
CA ALA A 102 28.25 41.79 8.41
C ALA A 102 28.19 43.32 8.55
N VAL A 103 27.03 43.88 8.21
CA VAL A 103 26.66 45.29 8.40
C VAL A 103 25.27 45.39 9.02
N ALA A 104 25.06 46.38 9.89
CA ALA A 104 23.77 46.62 10.53
C ALA A 104 22.87 47.46 9.62
N ASP A 105 21.57 47.21 9.69
CA ASP A 105 20.53 48.06 9.09
C ASP A 105 19.42 48.32 10.12
N TYR A 106 18.97 49.58 10.22
CA TYR A 106 18.00 50.02 11.24
C TYR A 106 16.65 50.44 10.63
N ASN A 107 16.44 50.17 9.34
CA ASN A 107 15.23 50.58 8.64
C ASN A 107 14.06 49.66 9.00
N SER A 108 12.85 50.21 8.99
CA SER A 108 11.64 49.38 9.09
C SER A 108 11.44 48.59 7.80
N VAL A 109 10.90 47.38 7.90
CA VAL A 109 10.61 46.52 6.74
C VAL A 109 9.60 47.11 5.76
N VAL A 110 8.81 48.11 6.19
CA VAL A 110 7.92 48.85 5.28
C VAL A 110 8.67 49.75 4.30
N ASP A 111 9.92 50.12 4.63
CA ASP A 111 10.89 50.84 3.80
C ASP A 111 11.90 49.85 3.19
N GLY A 112 11.41 48.72 2.68
CA GLY A 112 12.24 47.60 2.24
C GLY A 112 13.30 47.97 1.20
N GLU A 113 13.07 49.00 0.39
CA GLU A 113 14.05 49.54 -0.54
C GLU A 113 15.33 50.04 0.13
N LYS A 114 15.23 50.64 1.33
CA LYS A 114 16.40 51.11 2.09
C LYS A 114 17.22 49.95 2.62
N ILE A 115 16.55 48.87 3.07
CA ILE A 115 17.20 47.64 3.55
C ILE A 115 18.00 46.99 2.41
N ILE A 116 17.39 46.87 1.22
CA ILE A 116 18.09 46.31 0.05
C ILE A 116 19.22 47.25 -0.40
N LYS A 117 19.03 48.57 -0.34
CA LYS A 117 20.10 49.54 -0.61
C LYS A 117 21.31 49.32 0.30
N THR A 118 21.12 49.05 1.59
CA THR A 118 22.22 48.72 2.51
C THR A 118 23.04 47.52 2.04
N ALA A 119 22.40 46.47 1.51
CA ALA A 119 23.10 45.32 0.93
C ALA A 119 23.91 45.71 -0.31
N ILE A 120 23.32 46.49 -1.21
CA ILE A 120 23.97 46.94 -2.44
C ILE A 120 25.14 47.87 -2.15
N ASP A 121 24.98 48.87 -1.29
CA ASP A 121 26.03 49.85 -0.99
C ASP A 121 27.26 49.20 -0.34
N ASN A 122 27.06 48.18 0.50
CA ASN A 122 28.15 47.56 1.27
C ASN A 122 28.77 46.35 0.56
N PHE A 123 27.98 45.59 -0.21
CA PHE A 123 28.42 44.30 -0.78
C PHE A 123 28.21 44.17 -2.28
N GLY A 124 27.59 45.17 -2.94
CA GLY A 124 27.41 45.24 -4.38
C GLY A 124 26.36 44.28 -4.98
N ARG A 125 25.75 43.42 -4.17
CA ARG A 125 24.77 42.40 -4.61
C ARG A 125 23.82 41.99 -3.48
N ILE A 126 22.80 41.23 -3.84
CA ILE A 126 21.89 40.55 -2.92
C ILE A 126 21.50 39.19 -3.53
N ASP A 127 21.56 38.13 -2.73
CA ASP A 127 21.29 36.75 -3.17
C ASP A 127 20.19 36.07 -2.35
N ILE A 128 20.12 36.37 -1.05
CA ILE A 128 19.26 35.70 -0.08
C ILE A 128 18.47 36.75 0.71
N ILE A 129 17.16 36.58 0.83
CA ILE A 129 16.30 37.35 1.74
C ILE A 129 15.57 36.39 2.67
N ILE A 130 15.74 36.57 3.97
CA ILE A 130 14.96 35.89 5.00
C ILE A 130 14.04 36.92 5.64
N ASN A 131 12.76 36.90 5.23
CA ASN A 131 11.70 37.75 5.78
C ASN A 131 11.23 37.17 7.12
N ASN A 132 11.88 37.58 8.20
CA ASN A 132 11.66 37.08 9.56
C ASN A 132 11.09 38.13 10.53
N ALA A 133 11.23 39.43 10.24
CA ALA A 133 10.72 40.49 11.10
C ALA A 133 9.22 40.31 11.44
N GLY A 134 8.86 40.60 12.69
CA GLY A 134 7.52 40.37 13.18
C GLY A 134 7.26 40.92 14.57
N ILE A 135 5.99 41.18 14.86
CA ILE A 135 5.49 41.69 16.14
C ILE A 135 4.20 40.94 16.52
N LEU A 136 3.66 41.17 17.71
CA LEU A 136 2.36 40.60 18.12
C LEU A 136 1.43 41.67 18.69
N ARG A 137 0.15 41.58 18.36
CA ARG A 137 -0.97 42.40 18.86
C ARG A 137 -2.18 41.51 19.08
N ASP A 138 -2.04 40.56 20.00
CA ASP A 138 -3.04 39.53 20.25
C ASP A 138 -4.25 40.13 20.98
N LYS A 139 -5.42 40.01 20.37
CA LYS A 139 -6.73 40.46 20.87
C LYS A 139 -7.82 39.54 20.36
N SER A 140 -8.82 39.23 21.18
CA SER A 140 -10.05 38.60 20.67
C SER A 140 -10.61 39.45 19.54
N PHE A 141 -11.24 38.84 18.54
CA PHE A 141 -11.66 39.55 17.32
C PHE A 141 -12.48 40.81 17.61
N THR A 142 -13.39 40.77 18.59
CA THR A 142 -14.21 41.91 19.03
C THR A 142 -13.45 43.04 19.71
N LYS A 143 -12.26 42.78 20.27
CA LYS A 143 -11.43 43.75 21.01
C LYS A 143 -10.24 44.25 20.17
N MET A 144 -10.13 43.79 18.94
CA MET A 144 -9.05 44.17 18.03
C MET A 144 -9.35 45.55 17.43
N SER A 145 -8.45 46.50 17.64
CA SER A 145 -8.54 47.80 16.97
C SER A 145 -8.06 47.72 15.53
N GLU A 146 -8.44 48.69 14.69
CA GLU A 146 -7.90 48.81 13.33
C GLU A 146 -6.37 48.97 13.35
N GLN A 147 -5.82 49.69 14.33
CA GLN A 147 -4.38 49.85 14.48
C GLN A 147 -3.67 48.52 14.80
N ASP A 148 -4.27 47.66 15.63
CA ASP A 148 -3.74 46.32 15.92
C ASP A 148 -3.73 45.45 14.65
N TRP A 149 -4.72 45.62 13.76
CA TRP A 149 -4.77 44.95 12.47
C TRP A 149 -3.70 45.49 11.52
N ASP A 150 -3.72 46.80 11.28
CA ASP A 150 -2.86 47.49 10.30
C ASP A 150 -1.38 47.31 10.59
N LEU A 151 -0.98 47.41 11.87
CA LEU A 151 0.41 47.27 12.25
C LEU A 151 0.93 45.85 11.98
N ILE A 152 0.10 44.84 12.24
CA ILE A 152 0.45 43.43 11.97
C ILE A 152 0.55 43.18 10.45
N GLN A 153 -0.41 43.67 9.65
CA GLN A 153 -0.34 43.53 8.20
C GLN A 153 0.87 44.29 7.62
N ALA A 154 1.15 45.49 8.14
CA ALA A 154 2.24 46.35 7.68
C ALA A 154 3.61 45.70 7.90
N VAL A 155 3.87 45.18 9.10
CA VAL A 155 5.18 44.60 9.43
C VAL A 155 5.36 43.24 8.77
N HIS A 156 4.37 42.36 8.85
CA HIS A 156 4.54 40.98 8.38
C HIS A 156 4.40 40.84 6.86
N LEU A 157 3.22 41.15 6.33
CA LEU A 157 2.90 40.88 4.93
C LEU A 157 3.44 41.97 4.00
N LYS A 158 3.11 43.23 4.29
CA LYS A 158 3.57 44.37 3.47
C LYS A 158 5.09 44.53 3.56
N GLY A 159 5.69 44.32 4.73
CA GLY A 159 7.14 44.38 4.92
C GLY A 159 7.90 43.33 4.10
N ALA A 160 7.44 42.07 4.12
CA ALA A 160 8.00 41.01 3.29
C ALA A 160 7.81 41.28 1.79
N PHE A 161 6.65 41.82 1.39
CA PHE A 161 6.43 42.28 0.02
C PHE A 161 7.43 43.37 -0.36
N LYS A 162 7.58 44.43 0.44
CA LYS A 162 8.43 45.59 0.15
C LYS A 162 9.90 45.21 -0.03
N THR A 163 10.45 44.43 0.90
CA THR A 163 11.83 43.96 0.87
C THR A 163 12.08 43.02 -0.32
N THR A 164 11.20 42.05 -0.56
CA THR A 164 11.32 41.12 -1.69
C THR A 164 11.18 41.83 -3.03
N HIS A 165 10.22 42.75 -3.15
CA HIS A 165 9.99 43.53 -4.36
C HIS A 165 11.21 44.42 -4.70
N ALA A 166 11.82 45.06 -3.71
CA ALA A 166 13.01 45.88 -3.91
C ALA A 166 14.21 45.10 -4.45
N ALA A 167 14.35 43.81 -4.12
CA ALA A 167 15.42 42.96 -4.63
C ALA A 167 15.07 42.21 -5.93
N TRP A 168 13.80 42.18 -6.32
CA TRP A 168 13.31 41.28 -7.37
C TRP A 168 14.02 41.47 -8.71
N GLU A 169 14.14 42.72 -9.16
CA GLU A 169 14.80 43.02 -10.43
C GLU A 169 16.31 42.71 -10.39
N ILE A 170 16.93 42.82 -9.22
CA ILE A 170 18.34 42.46 -9.01
C ILE A 170 18.50 40.94 -9.12
N PHE A 171 17.63 40.15 -8.49
CA PHE A 171 17.61 38.69 -8.64
C PHE A 171 17.40 38.25 -10.09
N ARG A 172 16.46 38.89 -10.79
CA ARG A 172 16.17 38.58 -12.20
C ARG A 172 17.39 38.78 -13.10
N LYS A 173 18.10 39.91 -12.94
CA LYS A 173 19.32 40.22 -13.70
C LYS A 173 20.45 39.24 -13.39
N GLN A 174 20.60 38.84 -12.12
CA GLN A 174 21.64 37.89 -11.69
C GLN A 174 21.31 36.43 -12.00
N LYS A 175 20.06 36.12 -12.36
CA LYS A 175 19.54 34.74 -12.49
C LYS A 175 19.79 33.88 -11.24
N TYR A 176 19.67 34.51 -10.08
CA TYR A 176 19.77 33.85 -8.78
C TYR A 176 19.01 34.66 -7.73
N GLY A 177 18.21 33.96 -6.93
CA GLY A 177 17.59 34.52 -5.73
C GLY A 177 17.05 33.42 -4.83
N ARG A 178 17.12 33.62 -3.52
CA ARG A 178 16.54 32.73 -2.52
C ARG A 178 15.76 33.57 -1.52
N VAL A 179 14.45 33.34 -1.43
CA VAL A 179 13.58 34.11 -0.55
C VAL A 179 12.88 33.14 0.39
N ILE A 180 12.98 33.44 1.69
CA ILE A 180 12.28 32.70 2.74
C ILE A 180 11.24 33.61 3.37
N MET A 181 9.98 33.20 3.29
CA MET A 181 8.87 33.82 4.00
C MET A 181 8.66 33.12 5.34
N THR A 182 8.44 33.87 6.41
CA THR A 182 8.18 33.27 7.74
C THR A 182 6.68 33.29 8.05
N SER A 183 6.01 32.15 7.86
CA SER A 183 4.62 31.94 8.28
C SER A 183 4.56 31.41 9.73
N SER A 184 3.47 30.76 10.14
CA SER A 184 3.27 30.20 11.48
C SER A 184 2.14 29.16 11.47
N ASN A 185 2.14 28.27 12.48
CA ASN A 185 1.05 27.33 12.68
C ASN A 185 -0.29 28.04 12.99
N ALA A 186 -0.26 29.22 13.61
CA ALA A 186 -1.45 30.07 13.75
C ALA A 186 -1.99 30.54 12.39
N GLY A 187 -1.11 30.78 11.40
CA GLY A 187 -1.53 30.99 10.02
C GLY A 187 -2.22 29.75 9.46
N LEU A 188 -1.51 28.61 9.45
CA LEU A 188 -1.99 27.38 8.80
C LEU A 188 -3.30 26.83 9.38
N PHE A 189 -3.47 26.89 10.70
CA PHE A 189 -4.55 26.21 11.42
C PHE A 189 -5.51 27.17 12.16
N GLY A 190 -5.17 28.45 12.23
CA GLY A 190 -5.86 29.42 13.09
C GLY A 190 -5.39 29.34 14.56
N ASN A 191 -5.52 30.45 15.28
CA ASN A 191 -5.35 30.48 16.74
C ASN A 191 -6.24 31.56 17.37
N PHE A 192 -6.77 31.27 18.56
CA PHE A 192 -7.67 32.20 19.25
C PHE A 192 -6.96 33.52 19.57
N GLY A 193 -7.62 34.64 19.30
CA GLY A 193 -7.08 35.98 19.59
C GLY A 193 -6.02 36.48 18.61
N GLN A 194 -5.79 35.78 17.49
CA GLN A 194 -4.73 36.08 16.53
C GLN A 194 -5.24 36.24 15.09
N ALA A 195 -6.44 36.80 14.89
CA ALA A 195 -7.03 36.94 13.56
C ALA A 195 -6.16 37.78 12.59
N ASN A 196 -5.66 38.94 13.05
CA ASN A 196 -4.69 39.77 12.32
C ASN A 196 -3.41 39.00 11.95
N TYR A 197 -2.80 38.33 12.93
CA TYR A 197 -1.55 37.60 12.76
C TYR A 197 -1.70 36.39 11.84
N SER A 198 -2.75 35.59 12.03
CA SER A 198 -3.06 34.42 11.22
C SER A 198 -3.30 34.83 9.75
N ALA A 199 -4.07 35.90 9.53
CA ALA A 199 -4.29 36.46 8.20
C ALA A 199 -2.99 36.89 7.52
N ALA A 200 -2.12 37.62 8.23
CA ALA A 200 -0.84 38.05 7.68
C ALA A 200 0.08 36.86 7.36
N LYS A 201 0.12 35.85 8.24
CA LYS A 201 0.99 34.67 8.10
C LYS A 201 0.53 33.73 6.99
N MET A 202 -0.77 33.57 6.75
CA MET A 202 -1.27 32.88 5.56
C MET A 202 -1.12 33.72 4.28
N GLY A 203 -1.25 35.04 4.38
CA GLY A 203 -0.96 35.95 3.26
C GLY A 203 0.46 35.77 2.73
N LEU A 204 1.43 35.49 3.60
CA LEU A 204 2.81 35.18 3.21
C LEU A 204 2.94 33.88 2.41
N VAL A 205 2.15 32.84 2.73
CA VAL A 205 2.09 31.60 1.95
C VAL A 205 1.52 31.89 0.55
N GLY A 206 0.43 32.65 0.48
CA GLY A 206 -0.16 33.07 -0.81
C GLY A 206 0.81 33.89 -1.66
N LEU A 207 1.53 34.84 -1.05
CA LEU A 207 2.57 35.63 -1.73
C LEU A 207 3.72 34.73 -2.23
N ALA A 208 4.20 33.81 -1.40
CA ALA A 208 5.26 32.87 -1.77
C ALA A 208 4.87 31.99 -2.96
N ASN A 209 3.63 31.48 -2.99
CA ASN A 209 3.13 30.62 -4.07
C ASN A 209 3.24 31.32 -5.43
N THR A 210 2.79 32.58 -5.53
CA THR A 210 2.86 33.33 -6.78
C THR A 210 4.30 33.69 -7.17
N LEU A 211 5.10 34.17 -6.22
CA LEU A 211 6.49 34.55 -6.51
C LEU A 211 7.36 33.35 -6.89
N ALA A 212 7.10 32.16 -6.33
CA ALA A 212 7.76 30.92 -6.74
C ALA A 212 7.55 30.64 -8.24
N ILE A 213 6.34 30.88 -8.76
CA ILE A 213 6.00 30.70 -10.18
C ILE A 213 6.69 31.77 -11.04
N GLU A 214 6.57 33.05 -10.67
CA GLU A 214 7.15 34.16 -11.43
C GLU A 214 8.69 34.12 -11.48
N GLY A 215 9.31 33.66 -10.39
CA GLY A 215 10.76 33.59 -10.20
C GLY A 215 11.42 32.36 -10.83
N ALA A 216 10.67 31.28 -11.07
CA ALA A 216 11.23 29.97 -11.43
C ALA A 216 12.17 30.03 -12.65
N LYS A 217 11.76 30.72 -13.72
CA LYS A 217 12.57 30.84 -14.96
C LYS A 217 13.87 31.62 -14.80
N TYR A 218 14.02 32.36 -13.69
CA TYR A 218 15.22 33.14 -13.37
C TYR A 218 16.04 32.49 -12.25
N ASN A 219 15.77 31.24 -11.87
CA ASN A 219 16.41 30.57 -10.72
C ASN A 219 16.25 31.39 -9.42
N ILE A 220 15.09 32.01 -9.27
CA ILE A 220 14.64 32.63 -8.03
C ILE A 220 13.69 31.64 -7.36
N LYS A 221 14.07 31.17 -6.17
CA LYS A 221 13.25 30.25 -5.39
C LYS A 221 12.66 30.98 -4.19
N VAL A 222 11.35 30.81 -4.00
CA VAL A 222 10.61 31.41 -2.89
C VAL A 222 9.95 30.29 -2.11
N ASN A 223 10.34 30.12 -0.86
CA ASN A 223 9.82 29.08 0.02
C ASN A 223 9.35 29.70 1.34
N THR A 224 8.52 28.97 2.08
CA THR A 224 7.96 29.41 3.36
C THR A 224 8.42 28.50 4.48
N ILE A 225 8.95 29.09 5.55
CA ILE A 225 9.21 28.39 6.81
C ILE A 225 8.04 28.65 7.78
N VAL A 226 7.64 27.62 8.50
CA VAL A 226 6.65 27.64 9.58
C VAL A 226 7.38 27.21 10.85
N PRO A 227 8.05 28.15 11.53
CA PRO A 227 8.86 27.81 12.69
C PRO A 227 8.01 27.71 13.95
N THR A 228 8.29 26.73 14.80
CA THR A 228 7.88 26.77 16.21
C THR A 228 9.13 26.78 17.09
N ALA A 229 9.44 27.93 17.67
CA ALA A 229 10.60 28.11 18.53
C ALA A 229 10.21 28.84 19.80
N ALA A 230 10.92 28.57 20.89
CA ALA A 230 10.90 29.44 22.03
C ALA A 230 11.54 30.77 21.62
N SER A 231 10.84 31.85 21.89
CA SER A 231 11.38 33.19 21.76
C SER A 231 10.86 34.03 22.92
N ARG A 232 11.31 35.29 23.01
CA ARG A 232 10.68 36.28 23.91
C ARG A 232 9.15 36.38 23.71
N LEU A 233 8.60 35.87 22.59
CA LEU A 233 7.16 35.85 22.32
C LEU A 233 6.40 34.73 23.08
N THR A 234 7.09 33.71 23.60
CA THR A 234 6.46 32.48 24.15
C THR A 234 6.92 32.14 25.57
N GLU A 235 7.73 33.00 26.20
CA GLU A 235 8.36 32.77 27.51
C GLU A 235 7.35 32.61 28.65
N ASP A 236 6.29 33.43 28.67
CA ASP A 236 5.24 33.36 29.70
C ASP A 236 4.21 32.23 29.49
N ILE A 237 4.31 31.47 28.39
CA ILE A 237 3.32 30.46 27.98
C ILE A 237 3.86 29.04 28.15
N LEU A 238 5.16 28.83 27.98
CA LEU A 238 5.77 27.50 27.93
C LEU A 238 6.43 27.12 29.27
N PRO A 239 6.35 25.84 29.70
CA PRO A 239 7.16 25.34 30.81
C PRO A 239 8.66 25.58 30.59
N PRO A 240 9.46 25.90 31.63
CA PRO A 240 10.87 26.26 31.47
C PRO A 240 11.72 25.21 30.74
N GLU A 241 11.48 23.92 30.98
CA GLU A 241 12.20 22.82 30.31
C GLU A 241 11.89 22.79 28.80
N MET A 242 10.63 23.01 28.42
CA MET A 242 10.21 23.07 27.02
C MET A 242 10.78 24.31 26.33
N PHE A 243 10.78 25.46 27.03
CA PHE A 243 11.39 26.69 26.54
C PHE A 243 12.89 26.53 26.26
N GLN A 244 13.62 25.86 27.16
CA GLN A 244 15.06 25.58 26.97
C GLN A 244 15.35 24.60 25.83
N ALA A 245 14.43 23.68 25.53
CA ALA A 245 14.57 22.73 24.44
C ALA A 245 14.30 23.36 23.07
N MET A 246 13.39 24.33 22.97
CA MET A 246 12.96 24.96 21.70
C MET A 246 13.93 26.05 21.21
N LYS A 247 15.21 25.70 21.07
CA LYS A 247 16.26 26.65 20.66
C LYS A 247 16.11 27.04 19.18
N PRO A 248 16.22 28.34 18.84
CA PRO A 248 16.27 28.82 17.45
C PRO A 248 17.33 28.12 16.58
N ASP A 249 18.44 27.70 17.19
CA ASP A 249 19.54 26.99 16.51
C ASP A 249 19.14 25.66 15.89
N LEU A 250 18.02 25.06 16.33
CA LEU A 250 17.49 23.82 15.76
C LEU A 250 16.72 24.04 14.44
N ILE A 251 16.32 25.28 14.15
CA ILE A 251 15.57 25.65 12.93
C ILE A 251 16.49 26.33 11.91
N ALA A 252 17.52 27.05 12.38
CA ALA A 252 18.46 27.76 11.51
C ALA A 252 19.08 26.88 10.39
N PRO A 253 19.47 25.61 10.63
CA PRO A 253 19.99 24.74 9.57
C PRO A 253 18.97 24.45 8.46
N VAL A 254 17.67 24.32 8.80
CA VAL A 254 16.61 24.10 7.82
C VAL A 254 16.46 25.34 6.93
N VAL A 255 16.38 26.53 7.53
CA VAL A 255 16.29 27.80 6.80
C VAL A 255 17.53 28.06 5.95
N ALA A 256 18.72 27.79 6.47
CA ALA A 256 19.96 27.89 5.70
C ALA A 256 19.93 26.93 4.50
N TYR A 257 19.55 25.67 4.68
CA TYR A 257 19.43 24.73 3.57
C TYR A 257 18.40 25.21 2.55
N MET A 258 17.22 25.69 2.96
CA MET A 258 16.21 26.26 2.04
C MET A 258 16.74 27.47 1.24
N ALA A 259 17.71 28.21 1.79
CA ALA A 259 18.37 29.34 1.14
C ALA A 259 19.63 28.96 0.35
N HIS A 260 20.05 27.70 0.36
CA HIS A 260 21.25 27.24 -0.33
C HIS A 260 20.99 27.06 -1.84
N GLU A 261 22.06 27.14 -2.64
CA GLU A 261 21.93 27.01 -4.10
C GLU A 261 21.47 25.62 -4.53
N SER A 262 21.88 24.59 -3.80
CA SER A 262 21.54 23.18 -4.04
C SER A 262 20.14 22.76 -3.57
N PHE A 263 19.41 23.63 -2.86
CA PHE A 263 18.07 23.30 -2.39
C PHE A 263 17.15 23.04 -3.58
N PRO A 264 16.54 21.86 -3.74
CA PRO A 264 15.79 21.53 -4.94
C PRO A 264 14.45 22.28 -5.01
N ASP A 265 13.79 22.49 -3.88
CA ASP A 265 12.39 22.89 -3.85
C ASP A 265 12.15 24.39 -4.07
N ASN A 266 11.00 24.70 -4.66
CA ASN A 266 10.47 26.04 -4.87
C ASN A 266 8.97 26.04 -4.55
N GLY A 267 8.44 27.08 -3.93
CA GLY A 267 7.03 27.16 -3.51
C GLY A 267 6.67 26.22 -2.34
N SER A 268 7.65 25.67 -1.64
CA SER A 268 7.40 24.72 -0.54
C SER A 268 7.13 25.43 0.78
N VAL A 269 6.20 24.88 1.57
CA VAL A 269 5.93 25.28 2.95
C VAL A 269 6.51 24.20 3.87
N ILE A 270 7.50 24.57 4.67
CA ILE A 270 8.22 23.66 5.55
C ILE A 270 7.92 24.06 6.99
N ASP A 271 7.34 23.16 7.79
CA ASP A 271 7.31 23.29 9.25
C ASP A 271 8.65 22.82 9.82
N SER A 272 9.20 23.56 10.78
CA SER A 272 10.33 23.04 11.56
C SER A 272 10.28 23.47 13.02
N THR A 273 10.51 22.49 13.90
CA THR A 273 10.40 22.61 15.35
C THR A 273 11.31 21.56 16.00
N LEU A 274 12.07 21.89 17.05
CA LEU A 274 12.82 20.91 17.87
C LEU A 274 13.75 19.96 17.09
N GLY A 275 14.34 20.41 15.98
CA GLY A 275 15.22 19.58 15.14
C GLY A 275 14.47 18.59 14.24
N PHE A 276 13.16 18.80 14.09
CA PHE A 276 12.29 18.07 13.18
C PHE A 276 11.75 19.02 12.11
N ALA A 277 11.46 18.48 10.91
CA ALA A 277 10.90 19.26 9.82
C ALA A 277 9.94 18.42 8.97
N ASN A 278 8.85 19.05 8.53
CA ASN A 278 7.81 18.47 7.67
C ASN A 278 7.50 19.40 6.49
N LYS A 279 7.09 18.84 5.35
CA LYS A 279 6.47 19.61 4.28
C LYS A 279 4.95 19.66 4.48
N THR A 280 4.36 20.84 4.31
CA THR A 280 2.91 21.07 4.33
C THR A 280 2.44 21.52 2.96
N HIS A 281 1.28 21.02 2.51
CA HIS A 281 0.66 21.43 1.25
C HIS A 281 -0.87 21.27 1.29
N LEU A 282 -1.56 21.88 0.33
CA LEU A 282 -3.01 21.74 0.17
C LEU A 282 -3.36 20.46 -0.61
N VAL A 283 -4.36 19.72 -0.12
CA VAL A 283 -4.95 18.57 -0.83
C VAL A 283 -6.43 18.82 -1.07
N ARG A 284 -6.97 18.24 -2.15
CA ARG A 284 -8.36 18.39 -2.57
C ARG A 284 -9.06 17.03 -2.59
N SER A 285 -10.28 16.96 -2.05
CA SER A 285 -11.12 15.76 -2.15
C SER A 285 -11.46 15.44 -3.60
N GLN A 286 -11.96 14.23 -3.84
CA GLN A 286 -12.50 13.85 -5.16
C GLN A 286 -13.79 14.62 -5.52
N GLY A 287 -14.47 15.20 -4.52
CA GLY A 287 -15.73 15.91 -4.73
C GLY A 287 -16.87 14.98 -5.14
N ALA A 288 -17.98 15.58 -5.57
CA ALA A 288 -19.15 14.86 -6.05
C ALA A 288 -19.94 15.72 -7.05
N VAL A 289 -20.67 15.06 -7.95
CA VAL A 289 -21.67 15.73 -8.78
C VAL A 289 -22.90 16.01 -7.92
N LEU A 290 -23.43 17.22 -8.01
CA LEU A 290 -24.50 17.73 -7.15
C LEU A 290 -25.88 17.67 -7.81
N LYS A 291 -26.03 16.89 -8.89
CA LYS A 291 -27.27 16.73 -9.64
C LYS A 291 -27.35 15.32 -10.23
N LYS A 292 -28.56 14.81 -10.44
CA LYS A 292 -28.78 13.42 -10.91
C LYS A 292 -28.65 13.31 -12.43
N LYS A 293 -29.15 14.30 -13.17
CA LYS A 293 -29.03 14.41 -14.63
C LYS A 293 -28.41 15.74 -15.05
N PRO A 294 -27.77 15.82 -16.23
CA PRO A 294 -27.20 17.06 -16.76
C PRO A 294 -28.20 18.23 -16.84
N ALA A 295 -29.46 17.95 -17.16
CA ALA A 295 -30.52 18.96 -17.25
C ALA A 295 -31.09 19.40 -15.90
N ASP A 296 -30.83 18.66 -14.82
CA ASP A 296 -31.36 18.99 -13.51
C ASP A 296 -30.69 20.25 -12.93
N LEU A 297 -31.45 21.00 -12.14
CA LEU A 297 -30.92 22.08 -11.31
C LEU A 297 -30.19 21.50 -10.10
N VAL A 298 -29.18 22.23 -9.62
CA VAL A 298 -28.58 21.97 -8.31
C VAL A 298 -29.44 22.65 -7.25
N THR A 299 -30.06 21.88 -6.36
CA THR A 299 -30.87 22.37 -5.22
C THR A 299 -30.12 22.18 -3.90
N ILE A 300 -30.56 22.86 -2.84
CA ILE A 300 -29.96 22.71 -1.50
C ILE A 300 -30.06 21.25 -1.02
N GLU A 301 -31.15 20.57 -1.33
CA GLU A 301 -31.39 19.17 -0.98
C GLU A 301 -30.41 18.23 -1.72
N SER A 302 -30.19 18.47 -3.02
CA SER A 302 -29.21 17.69 -3.79
C SER A 302 -27.78 17.87 -3.27
N VAL A 303 -27.43 19.08 -2.81
CA VAL A 303 -26.15 19.35 -2.15
C VAL A 303 -26.05 18.60 -0.84
N LYS A 304 -27.10 18.64 0.00
CA LYS A 304 -27.16 17.91 1.28
C LYS A 304 -27.04 16.40 1.08
N GLU A 305 -27.71 15.84 0.08
CA GLU A 305 -27.64 14.41 -0.29
C GLU A 305 -26.21 14.00 -0.69
N ALA A 306 -25.52 14.84 -1.48
CA ALA A 306 -24.15 14.58 -1.95
C ALA A 306 -23.06 14.98 -0.94
N TRP A 307 -23.38 15.77 0.10
CA TRP A 307 -22.39 16.37 1.00
C TRP A 307 -21.39 15.38 1.62
N PRO A 308 -21.80 14.18 2.09
CA PRO A 308 -20.86 13.19 2.60
C PRO A 308 -19.77 12.79 1.59
N GLN A 309 -20.06 12.83 0.30
CA GLN A 309 -19.08 12.56 -0.77
C GLN A 309 -18.22 13.79 -1.07
N VAL A 310 -18.81 15.00 -1.05
CA VAL A 310 -18.09 16.27 -1.25
C VAL A 310 -16.94 16.44 -0.26
N VAL A 311 -17.19 16.16 1.02
CA VAL A 311 -16.22 16.31 2.11
C VAL A 311 -15.38 15.05 2.36
N ASN A 312 -15.53 14.02 1.53
CA ASN A 312 -14.76 12.79 1.68
C ASN A 312 -13.30 12.99 1.24
N MET A 313 -12.39 12.94 2.20
CA MET A 313 -10.94 13.13 1.96
C MET A 313 -10.20 11.83 1.61
N ASN A 314 -10.89 10.68 1.52
CA ASN A 314 -10.28 9.47 1.01
C ASN A 314 -9.84 9.68 -0.44
N ASN A 315 -8.61 9.27 -0.76
CA ASN A 315 -7.98 9.49 -2.06
C ASN A 315 -7.88 10.99 -2.45
N ALA A 316 -7.86 11.91 -1.48
CA ALA A 316 -7.57 13.32 -1.76
C ALA A 316 -6.20 13.47 -2.43
N THR A 317 -6.09 14.40 -3.37
CA THR A 317 -4.87 14.59 -4.17
C THR A 317 -4.30 15.99 -4.00
N HIS A 318 -2.98 16.11 -4.02
CA HIS A 318 -2.29 17.39 -4.15
C HIS A 318 -2.28 17.82 -5.61
N LYS A 319 -2.42 19.13 -5.85
CA LYS A 319 -2.30 19.75 -7.17
C LYS A 319 -1.18 20.77 -7.14
N GLU A 320 -0.24 20.65 -8.05
CA GLU A 320 0.94 21.53 -8.12
C GLU A 320 0.58 22.84 -8.83
N LYS A 321 -0.37 22.80 -9.76
CA LYS A 321 -0.76 23.93 -10.60
C LYS A 321 -2.26 24.13 -10.66
N LEU A 322 -2.68 25.39 -10.79
CA LEU A 322 -4.09 25.75 -10.98
C LEU A 322 -4.71 25.09 -12.23
N ALA A 323 -3.96 24.91 -13.31
CA ALA A 323 -4.46 24.31 -14.54
C ALA A 323 -4.95 22.85 -14.34
N GLU A 324 -4.31 22.08 -13.45
CA GLU A 324 -4.69 20.70 -13.15
C GLU A 324 -6.08 20.62 -12.50
N VAL A 325 -6.42 21.62 -11.67
CA VAL A 325 -7.75 21.74 -11.04
C VAL A 325 -8.84 21.95 -12.09
N THR A 326 -8.58 22.77 -13.11
CA THR A 326 -9.53 23.04 -14.19
C THR A 326 -9.72 21.83 -15.09
N VAL A 327 -8.64 21.15 -15.48
CA VAL A 327 -8.70 19.94 -16.32
C VAL A 327 -9.51 18.84 -15.65
N GLU A 328 -9.22 18.55 -14.37
CA GLU A 328 -9.95 17.53 -13.62
C GLU A 328 -11.46 17.82 -13.53
N LEU A 329 -11.84 19.08 -13.36
CA LEU A 329 -13.25 19.47 -13.30
C LEU A 329 -13.96 19.23 -14.63
N VAL A 330 -13.33 19.59 -15.75
CA VAL A 330 -13.87 19.36 -17.10
C VAL A 330 -14.05 17.88 -17.36
N GLU A 331 -13.05 17.06 -17.02
CA GLU A 331 -13.10 15.61 -17.18
C GLU A 331 -14.24 14.98 -16.38
N LYS A 332 -14.41 15.37 -15.11
CA LYS A 332 -15.50 14.88 -14.25
C LYS A 332 -16.88 15.26 -14.77
N LEU A 333 -17.03 16.45 -15.34
CA LEU A 333 -18.29 16.89 -15.94
C LEU A 333 -18.61 16.14 -17.24
N GLN A 334 -17.61 15.94 -18.10
CA GLN A 334 -17.76 15.13 -19.31
C GLN A 334 -18.13 13.68 -18.98
N GLU A 335 -17.44 13.08 -18.01
CA GLU A 335 -17.73 11.74 -17.53
C GLU A 335 -19.16 11.63 -16.99
N PHE A 336 -19.62 12.62 -16.22
CA PHE A 336 -21.00 12.67 -15.74
C PHE A 336 -22.02 12.72 -16.90
N GLU A 337 -21.77 13.53 -17.93
CA GLU A 337 -22.63 13.60 -19.12
C GLU A 337 -22.66 12.28 -19.89
N GLU A 338 -21.50 11.64 -20.07
CA GLU A 338 -21.38 10.33 -20.73
C GLU A 338 -22.14 9.24 -19.97
N ARG A 339 -21.97 9.18 -18.65
CA ARG A 339 -22.69 8.24 -17.77
C ARG A 339 -24.19 8.47 -17.82
N SER A 340 -24.63 9.72 -17.78
CA SER A 340 -26.06 10.04 -17.84
C SER A 340 -26.71 9.61 -19.16
N LYS A 341 -25.97 9.59 -20.28
CA LYS A 341 -26.50 9.07 -21.56
C LYS A 341 -26.76 7.57 -21.46
N LEU A 342 -25.86 6.82 -20.81
CA LEU A 342 -26.03 5.39 -20.59
C LEU A 342 -27.23 5.10 -19.66
N ASP A 343 -27.37 5.88 -18.58
CA ASP A 343 -28.39 5.69 -17.54
C ASP A 343 -29.82 6.07 -17.96
N SER A 344 -29.98 6.73 -19.11
CA SER A 344 -31.31 7.04 -19.66
C SER A 344 -32.23 5.82 -19.83
N ALA A 345 -31.67 4.61 -19.93
CA ALA A 345 -32.41 3.36 -20.03
C ALA A 345 -32.81 2.73 -18.69
N ASN A 346 -32.03 2.91 -17.61
CA ASN A 346 -32.28 2.36 -16.27
C ASN A 346 -31.49 3.19 -15.24
N GLU A 347 -32.06 3.41 -14.06
CA GLU A 347 -31.29 3.97 -12.93
C GLU A 347 -30.14 3.02 -12.59
N ALA A 348 -28.91 3.53 -12.67
CA ALA A 348 -27.71 2.73 -12.51
C ALA A 348 -26.86 3.22 -11.34
N TYR A 349 -26.10 2.29 -10.77
CA TYR A 349 -25.10 2.56 -9.76
C TYR A 349 -23.70 2.43 -10.37
N TRP A 350 -22.88 3.47 -10.18
CA TRP A 350 -21.52 3.54 -10.68
C TRP A 350 -20.51 3.40 -9.55
N SER A 351 -19.42 2.69 -9.81
CA SER A 351 -18.33 2.53 -8.85
C SER A 351 -17.00 2.18 -9.53
N THR A 352 -15.89 2.48 -8.87
CA THR A 352 -14.53 2.39 -9.43
C THR A 352 -13.62 1.56 -8.54
N TYR A 353 -12.86 0.64 -9.13
CA TYR A 353 -12.05 -0.33 -8.41
C TYR A 353 -10.70 -0.54 -9.07
N ASN A 354 -9.67 -0.53 -8.23
CA ASN A 354 -8.30 -0.80 -8.62
C ASN A 354 -7.93 -2.25 -8.32
N TYR A 355 -7.15 -2.86 -9.19
CA TYR A 355 -6.61 -4.21 -9.02
C TYR A 355 -5.16 -4.28 -9.50
N ASN A 356 -4.41 -5.23 -8.96
CA ASN A 356 -3.05 -5.53 -9.41
C ASN A 356 -2.75 -7.04 -9.37
N ALA A 357 -1.51 -7.43 -9.66
CA ALA A 357 -1.12 -8.84 -9.68
C ALA A 357 -1.36 -9.59 -8.35
N LYS A 358 -1.30 -8.91 -7.19
CA LYS A 358 -1.57 -9.53 -5.89
C LYS A 358 -3.03 -9.95 -5.76
N ASP A 359 -3.92 -9.08 -6.22
CA ASP A 359 -5.35 -9.33 -6.29
C ASP A 359 -5.62 -10.56 -7.16
N LEU A 360 -5.06 -10.60 -8.36
CA LEU A 360 -5.23 -11.73 -9.27
C LEU A 360 -4.66 -13.05 -8.71
N ALA A 361 -3.51 -13.00 -8.05
CA ALA A 361 -2.88 -14.17 -7.43
C ALA A 361 -3.73 -14.74 -6.27
N LEU A 362 -4.29 -13.86 -5.44
CA LEU A 362 -5.16 -14.28 -4.34
C LEU A 362 -6.43 -14.97 -4.88
N TYR A 363 -6.88 -14.64 -6.10
CA TYR A 363 -7.97 -15.36 -6.80
C TYR A 363 -7.61 -16.76 -7.18
N ALA A 364 -6.48 -16.87 -7.87
CA ALA A 364 -5.96 -18.13 -8.34
C ALA A 364 -5.88 -19.10 -7.15
N LEU A 365 -5.31 -18.64 -6.03
CA LEU A 365 -5.23 -19.41 -4.79
C LEU A 365 -6.61 -19.73 -4.18
N GLY A 366 -7.51 -18.76 -4.11
CA GLY A 366 -8.89 -18.94 -3.63
C GLY A 366 -9.71 -19.94 -4.44
N SER A 367 -9.35 -20.18 -5.70
CA SER A 367 -9.94 -21.22 -6.58
C SER A 367 -9.02 -22.44 -6.76
N ARG A 368 -8.03 -22.59 -5.86
CA ARG A 368 -7.05 -23.68 -5.76
C ARG A 368 -6.25 -23.95 -7.05
N MET A 369 -5.72 -22.90 -7.66
CA MET A 369 -4.54 -22.98 -8.52
C MET A 369 -3.30 -23.11 -7.64
N ILE A 370 -2.95 -24.34 -7.29
CA ILE A 370 -1.66 -24.65 -6.66
C ILE A 370 -0.82 -25.33 -7.74
N ALA A 371 0.45 -24.95 -7.86
CA ALA A 371 1.40 -25.72 -8.66
C ALA A 371 1.54 -27.11 -8.04
N ASP A 372 1.11 -28.15 -8.77
CA ASP A 372 1.55 -29.50 -8.48
C ASP A 372 3.04 -29.58 -8.89
N GLU A 373 3.93 -30.06 -8.02
CA GLU A 373 5.36 -30.22 -8.35
C GLU A 373 5.58 -31.24 -9.49
N SER A 374 4.54 -32.01 -9.85
CA SER A 374 4.53 -32.91 -11.01
C SER A 374 4.09 -32.27 -12.32
N GLU A 375 3.53 -31.05 -12.30
CA GLU A 375 3.28 -30.28 -13.52
C GLU A 375 4.52 -29.47 -13.88
N SER A 376 5.07 -29.69 -15.08
CA SER A 376 6.30 -29.07 -15.59
C SER A 376 6.33 -27.53 -15.63
N VAL A 377 5.28 -26.83 -15.15
CA VAL A 377 5.21 -25.38 -15.09
C VAL A 377 4.39 -24.92 -13.87
N PRO A 378 5.00 -24.28 -12.85
CA PRO A 378 4.27 -23.75 -11.69
C PRO A 378 3.30 -22.62 -12.08
N VAL A 379 2.02 -22.77 -11.72
CA VAL A 379 0.94 -21.78 -12.00
C VAL A 379 1.03 -20.53 -11.11
N VAL A 380 1.72 -20.63 -9.97
CA VAL A 380 2.13 -19.50 -9.14
C VAL A 380 3.65 -19.59 -8.99
N PRO A 381 4.43 -18.59 -9.43
CA PRO A 381 5.87 -18.61 -9.21
C PRO A 381 6.13 -18.70 -7.71
N SER A 382 7.03 -19.61 -7.29
CA SER A 382 7.55 -19.69 -5.92
C SER A 382 8.28 -18.41 -5.47
N ARG A 383 8.44 -17.42 -6.37
CA ARG A 383 8.94 -16.07 -6.13
C ARG A 383 7.83 -15.02 -6.33
N CYS A 384 6.92 -14.91 -5.38
CA CYS A 384 6.06 -13.73 -5.21
C CYS A 384 6.34 -13.02 -3.87
N VAL A 385 7.59 -13.08 -3.40
CA VAL A 385 8.08 -12.31 -2.26
C VAL A 385 9.23 -11.43 -2.76
N GLY A 386 8.89 -10.25 -3.27
CA GLY A 386 9.82 -9.18 -3.65
C GLY A 386 10.20 -9.13 -5.14
N GLY A 387 9.51 -8.29 -5.92
CA GLY A 387 9.87 -7.94 -7.30
C GLY A 387 8.85 -8.38 -8.35
N THR A 388 8.49 -7.47 -9.25
CA THR A 388 7.46 -7.61 -10.31
C THR A 388 7.93 -8.41 -11.53
N GLU A 389 9.13 -8.98 -11.51
CA GLU A 389 9.71 -9.70 -12.64
C GLU A 389 9.36 -11.20 -12.58
N GLY A 390 8.22 -11.59 -13.14
CA GLY A 390 7.87 -13.01 -13.27
C GLY A 390 6.45 -13.32 -13.75
N PHE A 391 5.55 -12.34 -13.77
CA PHE A 391 4.20 -12.53 -14.29
C PHE A 391 4.19 -12.43 -15.82
N SER A 392 4.71 -13.46 -16.51
CA SER A 392 4.61 -13.51 -17.96
C SER A 392 3.14 -13.75 -18.38
N GLY A 393 2.65 -13.02 -19.38
CA GLY A 393 1.26 -13.03 -19.86
C GLY A 393 0.72 -14.37 -20.40
N LYS A 394 1.42 -15.49 -20.17
CA LYS A 394 0.97 -16.86 -20.47
C LYS A 394 0.22 -17.54 -19.32
N TYR A 395 0.21 -16.95 -18.13
CA TYR A 395 -0.33 -17.57 -16.91
C TYR A 395 -1.69 -16.99 -16.48
N SER A 396 -2.45 -16.46 -17.44
CA SER A 396 -3.73 -15.78 -17.21
C SER A 396 -4.92 -16.72 -16.91
N SER A 397 -4.69 -18.02 -16.75
CA SER A 397 -5.65 -19.11 -17.03
C SER A 397 -6.93 -19.20 -16.17
N CYS A 398 -7.24 -18.21 -15.32
CA CYS A 398 -8.62 -17.88 -14.89
C CYS A 398 -8.71 -16.49 -14.20
N GLN A 399 -7.85 -15.54 -14.57
CA GLN A 399 -7.57 -14.36 -13.74
C GLN A 399 -8.52 -13.15 -13.90
N ILE A 400 -9.71 -13.31 -14.51
CA ILE A 400 -10.84 -12.35 -14.32
C ILE A 400 -12.10 -13.11 -13.95
N PHE A 401 -11.99 -13.91 -12.90
CA PHE A 401 -13.16 -14.14 -12.06
C PHE A 401 -13.03 -13.36 -10.74
N TRP A 402 -12.04 -12.47 -10.64
CA TRP A 402 -11.69 -11.80 -9.39
C TRP A 402 -12.63 -10.62 -9.06
N ARG A 403 -13.29 -10.78 -7.91
CA ARG A 403 -13.73 -9.73 -6.97
C ARG A 403 -14.96 -8.88 -7.30
N TYR A 404 -15.51 -8.90 -8.51
CA TYR A 404 -16.60 -7.99 -8.88
C TYR A 404 -17.97 -8.60 -9.14
N LEU A 405 -18.37 -9.53 -8.30
CA LEU A 405 -19.77 -9.97 -8.26
C LEU A 405 -20.39 -9.80 -6.86
N THR A 406 -19.63 -9.26 -5.91
CA THR A 406 -20.00 -9.10 -4.49
C THR A 406 -19.62 -7.74 -3.91
N SER A 407 -19.30 -6.76 -4.75
CA SER A 407 -19.08 -5.36 -4.38
C SER A 407 -20.38 -4.69 -3.91
N ARG A 408 -20.89 -5.05 -2.73
CA ARG A 408 -22.05 -4.37 -2.11
C ARG A 408 -23.30 -4.22 -3.00
N GLU A 409 -23.43 -4.98 -4.09
CA GLU A 409 -24.61 -4.97 -4.98
C GLU A 409 -25.89 -5.22 -4.17
N SER A 410 -25.81 -6.11 -3.17
CA SER A 410 -26.88 -6.46 -2.25
C SER A 410 -27.52 -5.26 -1.53
N LEU A 411 -26.74 -4.24 -1.17
CA LEU A 411 -27.24 -3.06 -0.44
C LEU A 411 -28.07 -2.12 -1.33
N ARG A 412 -27.75 -2.03 -2.62
CA ARG A 412 -28.49 -1.21 -3.60
C ARG A 412 -29.68 -1.95 -4.20
N ILE A 413 -29.55 -3.26 -4.45
CA ILE A 413 -30.66 -4.10 -4.91
C ILE A 413 -31.85 -4.03 -3.96
N THR A 414 -31.60 -4.02 -2.65
CA THR A 414 -32.67 -3.91 -1.64
C THR A 414 -33.37 -2.55 -1.66
N GLN A 415 -32.67 -1.49 -2.08
CA GLN A 415 -33.27 -0.17 -2.31
C GLN A 415 -34.13 -0.16 -3.58
N CYS A 416 -33.68 -0.81 -4.67
CA CYS A 416 -34.45 -0.96 -5.91
C CYS A 416 -35.72 -1.82 -5.75
N LEU A 417 -35.74 -2.72 -4.77
CA LEU A 417 -36.90 -3.56 -4.44
C LEU A 417 -37.94 -2.84 -3.56
N GLY A 418 -37.71 -1.58 -3.18
CA GLY A 418 -38.63 -0.81 -2.33
C GLY A 418 -38.75 -1.33 -0.89
N VAL A 419 -37.87 -2.24 -0.47
CA VAL A 419 -37.89 -2.84 0.87
C VAL A 419 -37.14 -1.90 1.81
N ALA A 420 -37.88 -0.96 2.38
CA ALA A 420 -37.40 -0.10 3.44
C ALA A 420 -36.92 -0.96 4.63
N GLU A 421 -35.68 -0.69 5.06
CA GLU A 421 -35.08 -1.09 6.33
C GLU A 421 -34.98 -2.62 6.62
N HIS A 422 -33.74 -3.09 6.80
CA HIS A 422 -33.34 -4.42 7.29
C HIS A 422 -33.21 -5.57 6.26
N SER A 423 -32.49 -5.37 5.16
CA SER A 423 -31.96 -6.50 4.40
C SER A 423 -30.81 -7.16 5.14
N ASN A 424 -31.13 -8.15 5.98
CA ASN A 424 -30.13 -9.07 6.49
C ASN A 424 -29.53 -9.84 5.31
N ILE A 425 -28.25 -9.56 5.00
CA ILE A 425 -27.48 -10.19 3.91
C ILE A 425 -27.49 -11.73 3.95
N ALA A 426 -27.84 -12.34 5.10
CA ALA A 426 -28.03 -13.78 5.25
C ALA A 426 -29.16 -14.35 4.36
N TYR A 427 -30.14 -13.54 3.93
CA TYR A 427 -31.26 -13.98 3.08
C TYR A 427 -31.04 -13.75 1.58
N ILE A 428 -29.84 -13.31 1.20
CA ILE A 428 -29.49 -13.05 -0.20
C ILE A 428 -28.67 -14.22 -0.73
N LEU A 429 -29.24 -14.94 -1.68
CA LEU A 429 -28.58 -16.07 -2.34
C LEU A 429 -28.23 -15.75 -3.78
N HIS A 430 -27.02 -16.12 -4.19
CA HIS A 430 -26.57 -16.02 -5.56
C HIS A 430 -27.03 -17.23 -6.36
N GLY A 431 -27.97 -17.06 -7.29
CA GLY A 431 -28.65 -18.17 -7.97
C GLY A 431 -28.10 -18.50 -9.35
N GLU A 432 -27.81 -17.48 -10.16
CA GLU A 432 -27.21 -17.67 -11.49
C GLU A 432 -26.15 -16.61 -11.79
N GLN A 433 -25.16 -16.99 -12.58
CA GLN A 433 -24.11 -16.11 -13.06
C GLN A 433 -23.93 -16.26 -14.56
N TYR A 434 -23.89 -15.13 -15.27
CA TYR A 434 -23.42 -15.01 -16.64
C TYR A 434 -22.28 -13.99 -16.72
N ILE A 435 -21.27 -14.28 -17.54
CA ILE A 435 -20.10 -13.43 -17.79
C ILE A 435 -19.81 -13.50 -19.29
N GLU A 436 -19.54 -12.34 -19.92
CA GLU A 436 -19.19 -12.23 -21.33
C GLU A 436 -18.08 -11.21 -21.54
N PHE A 437 -16.97 -11.66 -22.12
CA PHE A 437 -15.87 -10.79 -22.55
C PHE A 437 -16.21 -10.21 -23.92
N VAL A 438 -16.32 -8.88 -23.97
CA VAL A 438 -16.65 -8.15 -25.21
C VAL A 438 -15.42 -7.55 -25.88
N SER A 439 -14.29 -7.49 -25.18
CA SER A 439 -13.00 -7.09 -25.70
C SER A 439 -11.90 -8.05 -25.22
N ASP A 440 -10.66 -7.75 -25.58
CA ASP A 440 -9.50 -8.48 -25.09
C ASP A 440 -9.31 -8.34 -23.58
N PHE A 441 -8.55 -9.28 -23.03
CA PHE A 441 -8.33 -9.42 -21.60
C PHE A 441 -7.62 -8.17 -21.01
N PRO A 442 -8.19 -7.49 -20.00
CA PRO A 442 -7.76 -6.17 -19.50
C PRO A 442 -6.40 -6.08 -18.79
N GLY A 443 -5.54 -7.10 -18.88
CA GLY A 443 -4.19 -7.09 -18.29
C GLY A 443 -4.10 -7.56 -16.84
N THR A 444 -2.97 -7.27 -16.17
CA THR A 444 -2.64 -7.75 -14.81
C THR A 444 -2.80 -6.71 -13.72
N GLU A 445 -3.04 -5.45 -14.09
CA GLU A 445 -3.31 -4.34 -13.19
C GLU A 445 -4.11 -3.26 -13.91
N GLY A 446 -4.81 -2.43 -13.14
CA GLY A 446 -5.51 -1.26 -13.66
C GLY A 446 -6.72 -0.89 -12.82
N GLU A 447 -7.56 -0.06 -13.41
CA GLU A 447 -8.80 0.43 -12.81
C GLU A 447 -10.00 0.04 -13.67
N PHE A 448 -11.03 -0.50 -13.03
CA PHE A 448 -12.34 -0.72 -13.64
C PHE A 448 -13.34 0.32 -13.14
N THR A 449 -14.14 0.83 -14.07
CA THR A 449 -15.39 1.55 -13.77
C THR A 449 -16.55 0.63 -14.08
N ILE A 450 -17.48 0.47 -13.15
CA ILE A 450 -18.56 -0.51 -13.26
C ILE A 450 -19.90 0.17 -13.08
N ARG A 451 -20.79 -0.15 -14.00
CA ARG A 451 -22.17 0.30 -14.05
C ARG A 451 -23.10 -0.87 -13.81
N ASN A 452 -23.89 -0.80 -12.74
CA ASN A 452 -24.84 -1.84 -12.36
C ASN A 452 -26.28 -1.33 -12.47
N TYR A 453 -27.19 -2.14 -12.99
CA TYR A 453 -28.60 -1.79 -13.08
C TYR A 453 -29.51 -3.02 -13.03
N VAL A 454 -30.69 -2.86 -12.41
CA VAL A 454 -31.71 -3.91 -12.36
C VAL A 454 -32.41 -3.98 -13.71
N VAL A 455 -32.52 -5.19 -14.26
CA VAL A 455 -33.09 -5.48 -15.57
C VAL A 455 -34.52 -5.98 -15.46
N ASP A 456 -34.78 -6.79 -14.43
CA ASP A 456 -36.07 -7.40 -14.14
C ASP A 456 -36.17 -7.86 -12.68
N ILE A 457 -37.39 -7.97 -12.16
CA ILE A 457 -37.68 -8.50 -10.82
C ILE A 457 -38.77 -9.56 -10.94
N LEU A 458 -38.46 -10.79 -10.54
CA LEU A 458 -39.34 -11.94 -10.67
C LEU A 458 -39.92 -12.39 -9.34
N ASP A 459 -41.19 -12.80 -9.35
CA ASP A 459 -41.86 -13.42 -8.21
C ASP A 459 -41.79 -14.94 -8.31
N LYS A 460 -41.06 -15.58 -7.38
CA LYS A 460 -40.92 -17.04 -7.29
C LYS A 460 -41.73 -17.63 -6.13
N GLY A 461 -42.84 -16.99 -5.74
CA GLY A 461 -43.71 -17.46 -4.67
C GLY A 461 -43.26 -16.90 -3.33
N SER A 462 -42.42 -17.63 -2.59
CA SER A 462 -41.92 -17.14 -1.29
C SER A 462 -40.66 -16.26 -1.40
N SER A 463 -40.12 -16.06 -2.60
CA SER A 463 -38.87 -15.32 -2.82
C SER A 463 -38.97 -14.40 -4.03
N ALA A 464 -38.27 -13.27 -3.99
CA ALA A 464 -38.01 -12.43 -5.16
C ALA A 464 -36.70 -12.83 -5.85
N VAL A 465 -36.59 -12.61 -7.15
CA VAL A 465 -35.32 -12.69 -7.89
C VAL A 465 -35.09 -11.38 -8.63
N ALA A 466 -34.02 -10.68 -8.27
CA ALA A 466 -33.54 -9.54 -9.03
C ALA A 466 -32.56 -10.02 -10.11
N ILE A 467 -32.83 -9.65 -11.37
CA ILE A 467 -31.88 -9.82 -12.47
C ILE A 467 -31.10 -8.52 -12.61
N VAL A 468 -29.79 -8.58 -12.41
CA VAL A 468 -28.91 -7.41 -12.42
C VAL A 468 -27.89 -7.57 -13.53
N ASN A 469 -27.79 -6.55 -14.39
CA ASN A 469 -26.71 -6.46 -15.36
C ASN A 469 -25.61 -5.56 -14.80
N SER A 470 -24.38 -5.91 -15.16
CA SER A 470 -23.20 -5.07 -14.92
C SER A 470 -22.44 -4.88 -16.22
N GLU A 471 -22.04 -3.65 -16.48
CA GLU A 471 -21.19 -3.24 -17.59
C GLU A 471 -19.88 -2.72 -17.00
N ILE A 472 -18.77 -3.34 -17.38
CA ILE A 472 -17.44 -3.06 -16.83
C ILE A 472 -16.61 -2.38 -17.91
N PHE A 473 -16.06 -1.23 -17.55
CA PHE A 473 -15.25 -0.39 -18.41
C PHE A 473 -13.82 -0.31 -17.89
N GLN A 474 -12.84 -0.39 -18.81
CA GLN A 474 -11.45 -0.05 -18.56
C GLN A 474 -11.03 0.99 -19.58
N ASN A 475 -10.38 2.08 -19.15
CA ASN A 475 -10.01 3.18 -20.05
C ASN A 475 -11.19 3.66 -20.91
N LYS A 476 -12.39 3.76 -20.30
CA LYS A 476 -13.68 4.11 -20.94
C LYS A 476 -14.20 3.12 -22.00
N SER A 477 -13.51 2.01 -22.25
CA SER A 477 -13.94 0.96 -23.17
C SER A 477 -14.65 -0.15 -22.41
N LEU A 478 -15.82 -0.59 -22.91
CA LEU A 478 -16.53 -1.73 -22.34
C LEU A 478 -15.70 -3.00 -22.57
N VAL A 479 -15.38 -3.71 -21.49
CA VAL A 479 -14.55 -4.93 -21.54
C VAL A 479 -15.33 -6.19 -21.18
N LEU A 480 -16.32 -6.07 -20.29
CA LEU A 480 -17.06 -7.20 -19.76
C LEU A 480 -18.54 -6.84 -19.55
N ARG A 481 -19.43 -7.78 -19.86
CA ARG A 481 -20.82 -7.76 -19.40
C ARG A 481 -21.06 -8.92 -18.47
N THR A 482 -21.83 -8.69 -17.42
CA THR A 482 -22.27 -9.77 -16.53
C THR A 482 -23.76 -9.67 -16.27
N GLN A 483 -24.39 -10.82 -16.00
CA GLN A 483 -25.76 -10.85 -15.51
C GLN A 483 -25.86 -11.80 -14.31
N GLN A 484 -26.50 -11.33 -13.25
CA GLN A 484 -26.67 -12.05 -11.99
C GLN A 484 -28.14 -12.25 -11.68
N HIS A 485 -28.48 -13.41 -11.13
CA HIS A 485 -29.81 -13.65 -10.57
C HIS A 485 -29.67 -13.76 -9.06
N ILE A 486 -30.19 -12.77 -8.36
CA ILE A 486 -30.04 -12.62 -6.91
C ILE A 486 -31.39 -12.93 -6.26
N PHE A 487 -31.42 -14.01 -5.49
CA PHE A 487 -32.59 -14.46 -4.75
C PHE A 487 -32.65 -13.73 -3.42
N VAL A 488 -33.81 -13.15 -3.12
CA VAL A 488 -34.10 -12.55 -1.83
C VAL A 488 -35.19 -13.38 -1.17
N LEU A 489 -34.79 -14.21 -0.22
CA LEU A 489 -35.69 -15.13 0.47
C LEU A 489 -36.72 -14.35 1.29
N GLY A 490 -37.97 -14.83 1.28
CA GLY A 490 -39.08 -14.23 2.04
C GLY A 490 -39.72 -13.00 1.38
N GLN A 491 -39.17 -12.49 0.28
CA GLN A 491 -39.63 -11.27 -0.39
C GLN A 491 -40.44 -11.53 -1.68
N GLY A 492 -41.03 -12.73 -1.82
CA GLY A 492 -41.93 -13.06 -2.93
C GLY A 492 -43.40 -12.76 -2.61
N GLY A 493 -44.31 -13.14 -3.52
CA GLY A 493 -45.76 -13.07 -3.30
C GLY A 493 -46.38 -11.72 -3.63
N PHE A 494 -45.63 -10.86 -4.32
CA PHE A 494 -46.07 -9.53 -4.78
C PHE A 494 -46.80 -9.59 -6.13
N GLY A 495 -47.00 -10.78 -6.72
CA GLY A 495 -47.77 -10.96 -7.95
C GLY A 495 -47.01 -10.59 -9.22
N GLY A 496 -45.68 -10.54 -9.17
CA GLY A 496 -44.82 -10.20 -10.31
C GLY A 496 -44.67 -11.31 -11.36
N PRO A 497 -43.98 -11.02 -12.48
CA PRO A 497 -43.72 -12.02 -13.50
C PRO A 497 -42.88 -13.18 -12.93
N ARG A 498 -43.20 -14.41 -13.34
CA ARG A 498 -42.43 -15.59 -12.90
C ARG A 498 -41.17 -15.82 -13.72
N ASN A 499 -41.09 -15.29 -14.94
CA ASN A 499 -39.99 -15.51 -15.88
C ASN A 499 -39.62 -14.20 -16.58
N SER A 500 -38.38 -14.09 -17.05
CA SER A 500 -37.89 -12.95 -17.82
C SER A 500 -37.45 -13.38 -19.21
N ASN A 501 -37.78 -12.60 -20.24
CA ASN A 501 -37.19 -12.71 -21.58
C ASN A 501 -35.85 -11.97 -21.71
N LYS A 502 -35.45 -11.22 -20.67
CA LYS A 502 -34.16 -10.50 -20.60
C LYS A 502 -33.06 -11.32 -19.92
N ALA A 503 -33.42 -12.48 -19.36
CA ALA A 503 -32.49 -13.40 -18.74
C ALA A 503 -31.68 -14.17 -19.78
N VAL A 504 -30.36 -14.28 -19.58
CA VAL A 504 -29.53 -15.21 -20.35
C VAL A 504 -29.86 -16.63 -19.90
N ASN A 505 -30.31 -17.47 -20.84
CA ASN A 505 -30.79 -18.81 -20.54
C ASN A 505 -29.67 -19.75 -20.10
N VAL A 506 -30.00 -20.67 -19.19
CA VAL A 506 -29.17 -21.83 -18.87
C VAL A 506 -29.19 -22.85 -20.03
N ALA A 507 -28.14 -23.66 -20.14
CA ALA A 507 -28.06 -24.73 -21.14
C ALA A 507 -28.06 -26.10 -20.44
N ALA A 508 -29.05 -26.95 -20.76
CA ALA A 508 -29.11 -28.30 -20.19
C ALA A 508 -27.86 -29.12 -20.57
N ALA A 509 -27.45 -30.03 -19.69
CA ALA A 509 -26.39 -30.98 -20.02
C ALA A 509 -26.88 -31.91 -21.15
N PRO A 510 -26.04 -32.20 -22.16
CA PRO A 510 -26.37 -33.16 -23.21
C PRO A 510 -26.75 -34.54 -22.62
N LYS A 511 -27.78 -35.18 -23.19
CA LYS A 511 -28.27 -36.49 -22.75
C LYS A 511 -27.41 -37.65 -23.29
N ARG A 512 -26.09 -37.57 -23.06
CA ARG A 512 -25.08 -38.59 -23.43
C ARG A 512 -23.97 -38.62 -22.37
N ALA A 513 -23.08 -39.61 -22.44
CA ALA A 513 -21.91 -39.65 -21.55
C ALA A 513 -21.03 -38.40 -21.72
N PRO A 514 -20.42 -37.87 -20.64
CA PRO A 514 -19.49 -36.74 -20.72
C PRO A 514 -18.24 -37.11 -21.51
N ASP A 515 -17.73 -36.14 -22.27
CA ASP A 515 -16.47 -36.27 -23.01
C ASP A 515 -15.26 -36.25 -22.09
N ALA A 516 -15.36 -35.53 -20.97
CA ALA A 516 -14.35 -35.52 -19.91
C ALA A 516 -14.97 -35.36 -18.53
N VAL A 517 -14.31 -35.95 -17.53
CA VAL A 517 -14.64 -35.78 -16.11
C VAL A 517 -13.35 -35.41 -15.37
N VAL A 518 -13.42 -34.39 -14.53
CA VAL A 518 -12.31 -33.96 -13.67
C VAL A 518 -12.79 -33.89 -12.24
N GLU A 519 -12.00 -34.46 -11.33
CA GLU A 519 -12.26 -34.44 -9.89
C GLU A 519 -11.23 -33.58 -9.18
N GLN A 520 -11.67 -32.67 -8.31
CA GLN A 520 -10.77 -31.87 -7.46
C GLN A 520 -11.36 -31.69 -6.06
N LYS A 521 -10.59 -32.07 -5.03
CA LYS A 521 -10.96 -31.86 -3.63
C LYS A 521 -10.69 -30.41 -3.21
N THR A 522 -11.69 -29.75 -2.61
CA THR A 522 -11.54 -28.42 -2.01
C THR A 522 -10.80 -28.52 -0.67
N SER A 523 -10.17 -27.44 -0.18
CA SER A 523 -9.63 -27.44 1.18
C SER A 523 -10.73 -27.11 2.20
N GLU A 524 -10.53 -27.45 3.46
CA GLU A 524 -11.40 -27.00 4.56
C GLU A 524 -11.40 -25.46 4.66
N ASP A 525 -10.25 -24.83 4.38
CA ASP A 525 -10.10 -23.37 4.39
C ASP A 525 -10.51 -22.69 3.08
N GLN A 526 -11.10 -23.42 2.11
CA GLN A 526 -11.30 -22.89 0.76
C GLN A 526 -12.18 -21.64 0.74
N ALA A 527 -13.26 -21.64 1.53
CA ALA A 527 -14.14 -20.49 1.68
C ALA A 527 -13.44 -19.33 2.41
N ALA A 528 -12.59 -19.62 3.40
CA ALA A 528 -11.82 -18.64 4.14
C ALA A 528 -10.75 -17.94 3.28
N LEU A 529 -10.16 -18.66 2.32
CA LEU A 529 -9.24 -18.09 1.35
C LEU A 529 -9.99 -17.34 0.24
N TYR A 530 -11.05 -17.94 -0.32
CA TYR A 530 -11.83 -17.31 -1.39
C TYR A 530 -12.54 -16.04 -0.93
N ARG A 531 -13.00 -15.91 0.32
CA ARG A 531 -13.59 -14.63 0.76
C ARG A 531 -12.62 -13.45 0.74
N LEU A 532 -11.30 -13.70 0.81
CA LEU A 532 -10.29 -12.64 0.63
C LEU A 532 -10.28 -12.08 -0.78
N SER A 533 -11.01 -12.71 -1.72
CA SER A 533 -11.43 -12.19 -3.03
C SER A 533 -12.48 -11.11 -2.98
N GLY A 534 -13.03 -10.75 -1.83
CA GLY A 534 -13.92 -9.59 -1.69
C GLY A 534 -15.37 -9.93 -1.41
N ASP A 535 -15.77 -11.20 -1.48
CA ASP A 535 -17.04 -11.65 -0.90
C ASP A 535 -16.87 -11.97 0.59
N LEU A 536 -17.12 -10.95 1.41
CA LEU A 536 -16.97 -11.04 2.86
C LEU A 536 -18.24 -11.52 3.58
N ASN A 537 -19.25 -12.03 2.86
CA ASN A 537 -20.49 -12.48 3.47
C ASN A 537 -20.22 -13.49 4.61
N PRO A 538 -20.65 -13.21 5.86
CA PRO A 538 -20.32 -14.06 7.00
C PRO A 538 -20.84 -15.49 6.89
N LEU A 539 -21.87 -15.77 6.07
CA LEU A 539 -22.40 -17.12 5.88
C LEU A 539 -21.35 -18.15 5.39
N HIS A 540 -20.25 -17.66 4.80
CA HIS A 540 -19.15 -18.49 4.29
C HIS A 540 -18.05 -18.78 5.32
N ILE A 541 -18.15 -18.26 6.55
CA ILE A 541 -17.12 -18.46 7.58
C ILE A 541 -17.65 -18.56 9.01
N ASP A 542 -18.74 -17.86 9.33
CA ASP A 542 -19.34 -17.83 10.66
C ASP A 542 -20.45 -18.90 10.77
N PRO A 543 -20.27 -19.92 11.63
CA PRO A 543 -21.28 -20.96 11.82
C PRO A 543 -22.65 -20.44 12.29
N ASN A 544 -22.68 -19.37 13.10
CA ASN A 544 -23.93 -18.81 13.61
C ASN A 544 -24.75 -18.18 12.48
N VAL A 545 -24.09 -17.43 11.60
CA VAL A 545 -24.74 -16.81 10.44
C VAL A 545 -25.15 -17.87 9.41
N ALA A 546 -24.31 -18.88 9.17
CA ALA A 546 -24.65 -20.00 8.29
C ALA A 546 -25.90 -20.74 8.80
N THR A 547 -25.97 -21.03 10.10
CA THR A 547 -27.13 -21.67 10.74
C THR A 547 -28.39 -20.83 10.62
N ALA A 548 -28.28 -19.52 10.88
CA ALA A 548 -29.40 -18.59 10.73
C ALA A 548 -29.89 -18.49 9.27
N ALA A 549 -29.00 -18.66 8.29
CA ALA A 549 -29.32 -18.71 6.87
C ALA A 549 -29.86 -20.10 6.40
N GLY A 550 -30.04 -21.06 7.31
CA GLY A 550 -30.57 -22.39 6.99
C GLY A 550 -29.52 -23.42 6.53
N HIS A 551 -28.24 -23.17 6.79
CA HIS A 551 -27.15 -24.09 6.49
C HIS A 551 -26.56 -24.71 7.76
N LEU A 552 -26.31 -26.02 7.77
CA LEU A 552 -25.76 -26.72 8.95
C LEU A 552 -24.34 -26.27 9.32
N LYS A 553 -23.58 -25.77 8.35
CA LYS A 553 -22.19 -25.30 8.46
C LYS A 553 -21.94 -24.21 7.41
N PRO A 554 -20.86 -23.41 7.56
CA PRO A 554 -20.43 -22.50 6.51
C PRO A 554 -20.25 -23.21 5.17
N ILE A 555 -20.78 -22.61 4.11
CA ILE A 555 -20.75 -23.16 2.75
C ILE A 555 -19.68 -22.46 1.91
N LEU A 556 -19.13 -23.17 0.93
CA LEU A 556 -18.26 -22.58 -0.08
C LEU A 556 -19.08 -21.67 -1.02
N HIS A 557 -18.48 -20.55 -1.44
CA HIS A 557 -19.09 -19.65 -2.41
C HIS A 557 -19.44 -20.39 -3.71
N GLY A 558 -20.63 -20.14 -4.27
CA GLY A 558 -21.03 -20.70 -5.57
C GLY A 558 -20.04 -20.31 -6.68
N LEU A 559 -19.59 -19.05 -6.66
CA LEU A 559 -18.58 -18.54 -7.59
C LEU A 559 -17.20 -19.17 -7.40
N ALA A 560 -16.83 -19.61 -6.19
CA ALA A 560 -15.62 -20.40 -6.01
C ALA A 560 -15.76 -21.73 -6.73
N SER A 561 -16.87 -22.44 -6.53
CA SER A 561 -17.17 -23.71 -7.21
C SER A 561 -17.21 -23.56 -8.74
N LEU A 562 -17.70 -22.42 -9.23
CA LEU A 562 -17.66 -22.07 -10.66
C LEU A 562 -16.21 -21.88 -11.14
N GLY A 563 -15.38 -21.19 -10.38
CA GLY A 563 -13.95 -21.02 -10.67
C GLY A 563 -13.22 -22.36 -10.84
N PHE A 564 -13.46 -23.33 -9.97
CA PHE A 564 -12.96 -24.71 -10.15
C PHE A 564 -13.45 -25.34 -11.45
N SER A 565 -14.74 -25.25 -11.73
CA SER A 565 -15.36 -25.88 -12.90
C SER A 565 -14.83 -25.29 -14.21
N VAL A 566 -14.68 -23.97 -14.29
CA VAL A 566 -14.13 -23.29 -15.48
C VAL A 566 -12.65 -23.60 -15.65
N ARG A 567 -11.88 -23.74 -14.56
CA ARG A 567 -10.50 -24.22 -14.64
C ARG A 567 -10.41 -25.63 -15.22
N HIS A 568 -11.31 -26.54 -14.82
CA HIS A 568 -11.36 -27.89 -15.39
C HIS A 568 -11.64 -27.84 -16.90
N VAL A 569 -12.57 -26.98 -17.33
CA VAL A 569 -12.86 -26.74 -18.76
C VAL A 569 -11.64 -26.20 -19.50
N LEU A 570 -10.97 -25.17 -18.95
CA LEU A 570 -9.80 -24.58 -19.57
C LEU A 570 -8.61 -25.53 -19.66
N ALA A 571 -8.39 -26.36 -18.63
CA ALA A 571 -7.34 -27.38 -18.65
C ALA A 571 -7.58 -28.44 -19.73
N LYS A 572 -8.84 -28.82 -19.97
CA LYS A 572 -9.19 -29.86 -20.96
C LYS A 572 -9.36 -29.33 -22.38
N TYR A 573 -9.96 -28.15 -22.52
CA TYR A 573 -10.47 -27.65 -23.81
C TYR A 573 -10.01 -26.23 -24.15
N GLY A 574 -9.31 -25.54 -23.25
CA GLY A 574 -8.80 -24.18 -23.47
C GLY A 574 -7.27 -24.08 -23.48
N GLY A 575 -6.53 -25.19 -23.34
CA GLY A 575 -5.07 -25.17 -23.22
C GLY A 575 -4.55 -24.36 -22.03
N ASN A 576 -5.36 -24.20 -20.98
CA ASN A 576 -5.13 -23.25 -19.88
C ASN A 576 -4.92 -21.79 -20.37
N ASP A 577 -5.54 -21.38 -21.47
CA ASP A 577 -5.52 -19.98 -21.93
C ASP A 577 -6.89 -19.33 -21.67
N SER A 578 -6.95 -18.44 -20.68
CA SER A 578 -8.21 -17.75 -20.34
C SER A 578 -8.62 -16.70 -21.37
N SER A 579 -7.70 -16.23 -22.22
CA SER A 579 -8.03 -15.26 -23.27
C SER A 579 -8.99 -15.87 -24.31
N LEU A 580 -9.11 -17.20 -24.32
CA LEU A 580 -10.05 -17.94 -25.12
C LEU A 580 -11.46 -17.99 -24.52
N VAL A 581 -11.67 -17.63 -23.25
CA VAL A 581 -13.03 -17.56 -22.70
C VAL A 581 -13.77 -16.40 -23.36
N LYS A 582 -14.89 -16.71 -24.02
CA LYS A 582 -15.82 -15.72 -24.56
C LYS A 582 -16.95 -15.46 -23.57
N ALA A 583 -17.59 -16.51 -23.08
CA ALA A 583 -18.68 -16.38 -22.12
C ALA A 583 -18.75 -17.58 -21.17
N VAL A 584 -19.34 -17.37 -19.99
CA VAL A 584 -19.62 -18.40 -19.00
C VAL A 584 -21.02 -18.20 -18.46
N LYS A 585 -21.80 -19.27 -18.36
CA LYS A 585 -23.11 -19.29 -17.68
C LYS A 585 -23.13 -20.44 -16.68
N ALA A 586 -23.72 -20.22 -15.51
CA ALA A 586 -23.98 -21.27 -14.54
C ALA A 586 -25.21 -20.97 -13.67
N ARG A 587 -25.89 -22.03 -13.22
CA ARG A 587 -26.88 -21.99 -12.13
C ARG A 587 -26.34 -22.74 -10.91
N PHE A 588 -26.36 -22.08 -9.76
CA PHE A 588 -26.03 -22.67 -8.47
C PHE A 588 -27.25 -23.40 -7.92
N ALA A 589 -27.19 -24.72 -7.89
CA ALA A 589 -28.34 -25.56 -7.56
C ALA A 589 -28.38 -25.96 -6.09
N LYS A 590 -27.22 -26.22 -5.48
CA LYS A 590 -27.07 -26.71 -4.11
C LYS A 590 -25.76 -26.22 -3.49
N PRO A 591 -25.68 -26.08 -2.16
CA PRO A 591 -24.45 -25.66 -1.48
C PRO A 591 -23.36 -26.73 -1.58
N VAL A 592 -22.10 -26.27 -1.55
CA VAL A 592 -20.90 -27.10 -1.40
C VAL A 592 -20.32 -26.82 -0.02
N LEU A 593 -19.91 -27.85 0.71
CA LEU A 593 -19.15 -27.67 1.94
C LEU A 593 -17.64 -27.64 1.61
N PRO A 594 -16.86 -26.71 2.21
CA PRO A 594 -15.40 -26.80 2.15
C PRO A 594 -14.91 -28.20 2.58
N GLY A 595 -13.87 -28.70 1.92
CA GLY A 595 -13.38 -30.07 2.09
C GLY A 595 -14.02 -31.12 1.17
N GLN A 596 -15.18 -30.84 0.55
CA GLN A 596 -15.81 -31.77 -0.41
C GLN A 596 -15.09 -31.81 -1.76
N THR A 597 -15.31 -32.90 -2.49
CA THR A 597 -14.72 -33.18 -3.79
C THR A 597 -15.68 -32.79 -4.90
N LEU A 598 -15.26 -31.84 -5.74
CA LEU A 598 -16.01 -31.42 -6.92
C LEU A 598 -15.70 -32.35 -8.09
N VAL A 599 -16.74 -32.84 -8.75
CA VAL A 599 -16.68 -33.65 -9.97
C VAL A 599 -17.30 -32.85 -11.10
N THR A 600 -16.49 -32.35 -12.03
CA THR A 600 -16.95 -31.59 -13.20
C THR A 600 -17.04 -32.50 -14.41
N GLU A 601 -18.26 -32.73 -14.87
CA GLU A 601 -18.57 -33.46 -16.09
C GLU A 601 -18.72 -32.47 -17.25
N MET A 602 -18.09 -32.74 -18.39
CA MET A 602 -17.97 -31.81 -19.52
C MET A 602 -18.37 -32.47 -20.84
N TRP A 603 -19.09 -31.72 -21.68
CA TRP A 603 -19.48 -32.11 -23.02
C TRP A 603 -19.13 -30.98 -24.00
N VAL A 604 -18.42 -31.30 -25.07
CA VAL A 604 -18.01 -30.32 -26.08
C VAL A 604 -18.94 -30.40 -27.28
N GLU A 605 -19.46 -29.24 -27.68
CA GLU A 605 -20.25 -29.03 -28.91
C GLU A 605 -19.70 -27.79 -29.61
N ASP A 606 -18.97 -27.99 -30.70
CA ASP A 606 -18.21 -26.97 -31.43
C ASP A 606 -17.27 -26.16 -30.52
N THR A 607 -17.63 -24.90 -30.23
CA THR A 607 -16.86 -24.00 -29.37
C THR A 607 -17.43 -23.89 -27.95
N ARG A 608 -18.58 -24.52 -27.69
CA ARG A 608 -19.24 -24.51 -26.38
C ARG A 608 -18.90 -25.78 -25.62
N VAL A 609 -18.45 -25.62 -24.39
CA VAL A 609 -18.27 -26.71 -23.43
C VAL A 609 -19.40 -26.63 -22.42
N HIS A 610 -20.41 -27.49 -22.55
CA HIS A 610 -21.41 -27.70 -21.51
C HIS A 610 -20.74 -28.38 -20.32
N PHE A 611 -21.13 -27.99 -19.11
CA PHE A 611 -20.65 -28.68 -17.92
C PHE A 611 -21.70 -28.73 -16.82
N GLN A 612 -21.53 -29.70 -15.93
CA GLN A 612 -22.20 -29.70 -14.62
C GLN A 612 -21.19 -30.14 -13.57
N THR A 613 -21.41 -29.70 -12.33
CA THR A 613 -20.52 -30.05 -11.21
C THR A 613 -21.33 -30.70 -10.10
N LYS A 614 -20.83 -31.83 -9.61
CA LYS A 614 -21.41 -32.61 -8.50
C LYS A 614 -20.45 -32.66 -7.32
N THR A 615 -20.95 -32.96 -6.13
CA THR A 615 -20.08 -33.38 -5.01
C THR A 615 -19.96 -34.90 -5.00
N LYS A 616 -18.73 -35.41 -4.96
CA LYS A 616 -18.46 -36.86 -5.00
C LYS A 616 -19.10 -37.59 -3.82
N GLU A 617 -19.10 -36.96 -2.66
CA GLU A 617 -19.55 -37.53 -1.40
C GLU A 617 -21.07 -37.75 -1.35
N THR A 618 -21.85 -36.96 -2.10
CA THR A 618 -23.32 -37.02 -2.04
C THR A 618 -23.99 -37.28 -3.39
N GLY A 619 -23.24 -37.18 -4.50
CA GLY A 619 -23.78 -37.24 -5.86
C GLY A 619 -24.63 -36.04 -6.26
N ASN A 620 -24.82 -35.06 -5.38
CA ASN A 620 -25.66 -33.89 -5.64
C ASN A 620 -25.04 -32.99 -6.71
N VAL A 621 -25.85 -32.62 -7.71
CA VAL A 621 -25.51 -31.57 -8.66
C VAL A 621 -25.55 -30.21 -7.94
N VAL A 622 -24.41 -29.53 -7.89
CA VAL A 622 -24.22 -28.23 -7.24
C VAL A 622 -24.14 -27.09 -8.25
N ILE A 623 -23.63 -27.37 -9.46
CA ILE A 623 -23.71 -26.46 -10.62
C ILE A 623 -24.43 -27.18 -11.74
N SER A 624 -25.47 -26.54 -12.28
CA SER A 624 -26.31 -27.07 -13.35
C SER A 624 -26.51 -26.03 -14.45
N GLY A 625 -26.99 -26.47 -15.60
CA GLY A 625 -27.40 -25.55 -16.66
C GLY A 625 -26.25 -24.71 -17.24
N ALA A 626 -25.01 -25.21 -17.13
CA ALA A 626 -23.81 -24.40 -17.24
C ALA A 626 -23.03 -24.67 -18.54
N PHE A 627 -22.37 -23.64 -19.04
CA PHE A 627 -21.50 -23.72 -20.21
C PHE A 627 -20.35 -22.71 -20.14
N VAL A 628 -19.29 -23.01 -20.87
CA VAL A 628 -18.23 -22.07 -21.25
C VAL A 628 -18.21 -21.99 -22.77
N ASP A 629 -18.40 -20.80 -23.32
CA ASP A 629 -18.12 -20.52 -24.73
C ASP A 629 -16.66 -20.13 -24.85
N LEU A 630 -15.92 -20.89 -25.67
CA LEU A 630 -14.54 -20.58 -26.02
C LEU A 630 -14.50 -19.89 -27.38
N LYS A 631 -13.52 -19.02 -27.61
CA LYS A 631 -13.21 -18.44 -28.92
C LYS A 631 -12.71 -19.54 -29.89
N LYS A 632 -12.02 -20.54 -29.34
CA LYS A 632 -11.60 -21.78 -30.02
C LYS A 632 -11.38 -22.87 -28.97
N VAL A 633 -11.65 -24.11 -29.34
CA VAL A 633 -11.33 -25.29 -28.50
C VAL A 633 -9.90 -25.74 -28.81
N VAL A 634 -9.10 -25.91 -27.76
CA VAL A 634 -7.76 -26.50 -27.80
C VAL A 634 -7.84 -27.80 -27.02
N LYS A 635 -7.92 -28.93 -27.73
CA LYS A 635 -7.84 -30.26 -27.10
C LYS A 635 -6.40 -30.48 -26.63
N SER A 636 -6.18 -30.65 -25.34
CA SER A 636 -4.87 -31.08 -24.84
C SER A 636 -4.78 -32.60 -24.89
N ASP A 637 -3.94 -33.14 -25.79
CA ASP A 637 -3.64 -34.59 -25.84
C ASP A 637 -2.73 -35.04 -24.68
N THR A 638 -2.28 -34.11 -23.85
CA THR A 638 -1.68 -34.42 -22.55
C THR A 638 -2.79 -34.72 -21.56
N ALA A 639 -3.26 -35.97 -21.58
CA ALA A 639 -3.93 -36.55 -20.43
C ALA A 639 -3.02 -36.35 -19.22
N ALA A 640 -3.42 -35.50 -18.28
CA ALA A 640 -3.03 -35.66 -16.88
C ALA A 640 -3.43 -37.10 -16.53
N SER A 641 -2.44 -38.00 -16.53
CA SER A 641 -2.67 -39.42 -16.35
C SER A 641 -3.31 -39.63 -15.00
N ALA A 642 -4.54 -40.14 -15.00
CA ALA A 642 -5.07 -40.83 -13.84
C ALA A 642 -4.04 -41.89 -13.46
N ALA A 643 -3.46 -41.74 -12.27
CA ALA A 643 -2.50 -42.70 -11.74
C ALA A 643 -3.17 -44.10 -11.69
N PRO A 644 -2.53 -45.15 -12.22
CA PRO A 644 -2.99 -46.50 -11.98
C PRO A 644 -2.75 -46.81 -10.50
N SER A 645 -3.79 -47.37 -9.86
CA SER A 645 -3.69 -47.99 -8.57
C SER A 645 -2.60 -49.08 -8.58
N GLN A 646 -1.51 -48.85 -7.86
CA GLN A 646 -0.60 -49.90 -7.43
C GLN A 646 -0.41 -49.85 -5.91
N GLN A 647 -0.58 -51.00 -5.29
CA GLN A 647 -0.37 -51.24 -3.87
C GLN A 647 1.12 -51.11 -3.48
N SER A 648 1.30 -50.63 -2.24
CA SER A 648 2.38 -50.92 -1.29
C SER A 648 3.83 -50.49 -1.60
N SER A 649 4.22 -49.33 -1.05
CA SER A 649 5.15 -49.26 0.10
C SER A 649 5.05 -47.86 0.72
N SER A 650 4.73 -47.76 2.01
CA SER A 650 4.56 -46.48 2.71
C SER A 650 5.88 -45.70 2.75
N ALA A 651 5.97 -44.60 2.00
CA ALA A 651 7.09 -43.67 2.08
C ALA A 651 7.10 -43.02 3.48
N LEU A 652 8.24 -43.10 4.18
CA LEU A 652 8.40 -42.50 5.51
C LEU A 652 8.69 -41.01 5.35
N LYS A 653 8.21 -40.17 6.28
CA LYS A 653 8.45 -38.70 6.21
C LYS A 653 9.94 -38.38 6.27
N SER A 654 10.73 -39.20 6.97
CA SER A 654 12.19 -39.08 7.05
C SER A 654 12.91 -39.30 5.73
N ASP A 655 12.31 -39.92 4.71
CA ASP A 655 12.94 -40.12 3.40
C ASP A 655 13.27 -38.78 2.73
N GLY A 656 12.33 -37.82 2.80
CA GLY A 656 12.57 -36.46 2.32
C GLY A 656 13.60 -35.68 3.14
N LEU A 657 13.75 -36.00 4.43
CA LEU A 657 14.76 -35.39 5.29
C LEU A 657 16.17 -35.87 4.89
N PHE A 658 16.38 -37.18 4.70
CA PHE A 658 17.70 -37.71 4.34
C PHE A 658 18.11 -37.34 2.91
N ALA A 659 17.16 -37.17 1.97
CA ALA A 659 17.44 -36.60 0.66
C ALA A 659 18.01 -35.17 0.75
N LYS A 660 17.42 -34.31 1.60
CA LYS A 660 17.94 -32.96 1.85
C LYS A 660 19.31 -32.96 2.55
N ILE A 661 19.53 -33.90 3.48
CA ILE A 661 20.83 -34.04 4.13
C ILE A 661 21.89 -34.46 3.11
N ASP A 662 21.58 -35.36 2.18
CA ASP A 662 22.48 -35.76 1.09
C ASP A 662 22.87 -34.57 0.21
N GLU A 663 21.89 -33.74 -0.19
CA GLU A 663 22.14 -32.50 -0.93
C GLU A 663 23.07 -31.55 -0.16
N GLN A 664 22.85 -31.37 1.14
CA GLN A 664 23.67 -30.49 1.99
C GLN A 664 25.10 -31.01 2.20
N VAL A 665 25.27 -32.33 2.35
CA VAL A 665 26.58 -32.97 2.45
C VAL A 665 27.35 -32.82 1.15
N LYS A 666 26.70 -32.96 0.00
CA LYS A 666 27.29 -32.73 -1.33
C LYS A 666 27.63 -31.26 -1.58
N ALA A 667 26.78 -30.34 -1.13
CA ALA A 667 27.00 -28.90 -1.27
C ALA A 667 28.10 -28.36 -0.35
N ASN A 668 28.34 -29.01 0.81
CA ASN A 668 29.31 -28.55 1.81
C ASN A 668 30.30 -29.64 2.25
N PRO A 669 31.21 -30.12 1.37
CA PRO A 669 32.11 -31.23 1.66
C PRO A 669 33.10 -30.95 2.80
N SER A 670 33.52 -29.68 2.96
CA SER A 670 34.44 -29.24 4.03
C SER A 670 33.79 -29.35 5.41
N LEU A 671 32.50 -29.03 5.53
CA LEU A 671 31.74 -29.14 6.76
C LEU A 671 31.53 -30.62 7.12
N ALA A 672 31.15 -31.46 6.16
CA ALA A 672 31.02 -32.91 6.37
C ALA A 672 32.34 -33.53 6.86
N LYS A 673 33.47 -33.19 6.22
CA LYS A 673 34.80 -33.67 6.60
C LYS A 673 35.25 -33.18 7.98
N SER A 674 34.80 -32.00 8.43
CA SER A 674 35.09 -31.46 9.77
C SER A 674 34.39 -32.23 10.91
N ILE A 675 33.26 -32.88 10.61
CA ILE A 675 32.54 -33.75 11.55
C ILE A 675 33.17 -35.15 11.54
N GLY A 676 33.52 -35.67 10.36
CA GLY A 676 34.45 -36.79 10.20
C GLY A 676 34.03 -38.10 10.89
N ALA A 677 32.73 -38.42 10.88
CA ALA A 677 32.15 -39.57 11.57
C ALA A 677 31.06 -40.27 10.73
N VAL A 678 30.80 -41.54 11.04
CA VAL A 678 29.74 -42.35 10.42
C VAL A 678 28.56 -42.49 11.38
N PHE A 679 27.40 -42.00 10.98
CA PHE A 679 26.16 -42.08 11.76
C PHE A 679 25.20 -43.09 11.15
N LEU A 680 24.59 -43.93 11.98
CA LEU A 680 23.51 -44.83 11.58
C LEU A 680 22.20 -44.40 12.24
N TYR A 681 21.16 -44.21 11.45
CA TYR A 681 19.80 -43.94 11.92
C TYR A 681 18.94 -45.18 11.74
N ASN A 682 18.34 -45.66 12.83
CA ASN A 682 17.32 -46.69 12.82
C ASN A 682 15.95 -46.03 13.00
N ILE A 683 15.18 -45.96 11.92
CA ILE A 683 13.84 -45.37 11.92
C ILE A 683 12.84 -46.45 12.31
N THR A 684 12.07 -46.17 13.36
CA THR A 684 11.11 -47.13 13.91
C THR A 684 9.66 -46.72 13.66
N GLU A 685 8.81 -47.68 13.37
CA GLU A 685 7.35 -47.56 13.52
C GLU A 685 6.88 -48.63 14.49
N ASN A 686 6.00 -48.27 15.42
CA ASN A 686 5.48 -49.18 16.46
C ASN A 686 6.60 -49.93 17.23
N GLY A 687 7.75 -49.27 17.45
CA GLY A 687 8.89 -49.81 18.20
C GLY A 687 9.79 -50.80 17.44
N LYS A 688 9.50 -51.11 16.17
CA LYS A 688 10.35 -51.94 15.31
C LYS A 688 11.07 -51.07 14.28
N THR A 689 12.34 -51.37 14.00
CA THR A 689 13.08 -50.66 12.94
C THR A 689 12.50 -51.05 11.59
N VAL A 690 11.95 -50.07 10.89
CA VAL A 690 11.35 -50.24 9.55
C VAL A 690 12.28 -49.75 8.45
N LYS A 691 13.23 -48.85 8.77
CA LYS A 691 14.18 -48.30 7.80
C LYS A 691 15.49 -47.89 8.45
N GLN A 692 16.59 -47.94 7.69
CA GLN A 692 17.91 -47.51 8.16
C GLN A 692 18.53 -46.50 7.18
N TRP A 693 19.24 -45.52 7.72
CA TRP A 693 19.99 -44.53 6.95
C TRP A 693 21.40 -44.38 7.51
N THR A 694 22.40 -44.40 6.63
CA THR A 694 23.79 -44.15 6.99
C THR A 694 24.25 -42.81 6.44
N LEU A 695 24.84 -41.99 7.31
CA LEU A 695 25.56 -40.76 6.96
C LEU A 695 27.04 -41.02 7.21
N ASP A 696 27.78 -41.38 6.17
CA ASP A 696 29.22 -41.50 6.21
C ASP A 696 29.84 -40.13 5.84
N LEU A 697 30.05 -39.29 6.84
CA LEU A 697 30.64 -37.96 6.62
C LEU A 697 32.15 -38.00 6.45
N LYS A 698 32.80 -39.17 6.65
CA LYS A 698 34.21 -39.38 6.28
C LYS A 698 34.34 -39.50 4.76
N ALA A 699 33.39 -40.19 4.13
CA ALA A 699 33.29 -40.34 2.68
C ALA A 699 32.41 -39.29 1.99
N GLY A 700 31.67 -38.47 2.75
CA GLY A 700 30.73 -37.49 2.20
C GLY A 700 29.50 -38.13 1.56
N LEU A 701 29.05 -39.27 2.06
CA LEU A 701 28.00 -40.10 1.47
C LEU A 701 26.81 -40.25 2.43
N VAL A 702 25.60 -40.07 1.91
CA VAL A 702 24.36 -40.41 2.61
C VAL A 702 23.63 -41.46 1.80
N HIS A 703 23.25 -42.58 2.42
CA HIS A 703 22.53 -43.64 1.72
C HIS A 703 21.63 -44.46 2.65
N GLU A 704 20.62 -45.09 2.04
CA GLU A 704 19.76 -46.04 2.74
C GLU A 704 20.53 -47.33 3.07
N GLY A 705 20.23 -47.92 4.22
CA GLY A 705 20.82 -49.16 4.72
C GLY A 705 21.95 -48.96 5.72
N ALA A 706 22.48 -50.08 6.23
CA ALA A 706 23.58 -50.11 7.18
C ALA A 706 24.91 -49.63 6.55
N PRO A 707 25.92 -49.23 7.37
CA PRO A 707 27.17 -48.70 6.84
C PRO A 707 27.89 -49.68 5.92
N LYS A 708 28.33 -49.20 4.75
CA LYS A 708 28.99 -50.04 3.73
C LYS A 708 30.34 -50.61 4.16
N SER A 709 31.01 -49.98 5.12
CA SER A 709 32.25 -50.49 5.72
C SER A 709 32.47 -49.90 7.13
N GLY A 710 32.93 -50.72 8.08
CA GLY A 710 33.20 -50.30 9.46
C GLY A 710 31.96 -50.29 10.38
N LYS A 711 32.17 -50.02 11.66
CA LYS A 711 31.07 -49.82 12.64
C LYS A 711 30.68 -48.33 12.67
N PRO A 712 29.40 -47.99 12.84
CA PRO A 712 28.99 -46.59 13.01
C PRO A 712 29.62 -46.03 14.29
N ASP A 713 30.11 -44.79 14.21
CA ASP A 713 30.66 -44.06 15.35
C ASP A 713 29.54 -43.67 16.34
N THR A 714 28.34 -43.42 15.81
CA THR A 714 27.12 -43.14 16.58
C THR A 714 25.88 -43.71 15.89
N THR A 715 25.03 -44.39 16.64
CA THR A 715 23.74 -44.92 16.17
C THR A 715 22.60 -44.23 16.88
N MET A 716 21.62 -43.73 16.13
CA MET A 716 20.42 -43.06 16.62
C MET A 716 19.18 -43.89 16.28
N THR A 717 18.40 -44.29 17.28
CA THR A 717 17.15 -45.04 17.09
C THR A 717 15.97 -44.22 17.60
N LEU A 718 15.01 -43.94 16.73
CA LEU A 718 13.83 -43.11 17.00
C LEU A 718 12.73 -43.32 15.97
N SER A 719 11.52 -42.85 16.27
CA SER A 719 10.39 -42.95 15.35
C SER A 719 10.50 -41.98 14.17
N ASP A 720 9.82 -42.29 13.05
CA ASP A 720 9.76 -41.40 11.89
C ASP A 720 9.22 -40.01 12.26
N GLU A 721 8.18 -39.96 13.10
CA GLU A 721 7.59 -38.71 13.59
C GLU A 721 8.52 -37.95 14.54
N ASP A 722 9.17 -38.63 15.49
CA ASP A 722 10.09 -37.96 16.42
C ASP A 722 11.35 -37.43 15.69
N LEU A 723 11.80 -38.08 14.61
CA LEU A 723 12.92 -37.58 13.79
C LEU A 723 12.54 -36.28 13.08
N ILE A 724 11.35 -36.19 12.50
CA ILE A 724 10.86 -34.95 11.88
C ILE A 724 10.65 -33.86 12.93
N ALA A 725 10.14 -34.20 14.12
CA ALA A 725 10.00 -33.25 15.22
C ALA A 725 11.36 -32.73 15.75
N LEU A 726 12.39 -33.58 15.76
CA LEU A 726 13.76 -33.16 16.11
C LEU A 726 14.36 -32.25 15.03
N ALA A 727 14.14 -32.55 13.75
CA ALA A 727 14.63 -31.75 12.64
C ALA A 727 13.93 -30.38 12.53
N SER A 728 12.62 -30.32 12.80
CA SER A 728 11.85 -29.06 12.85
C SER A 728 12.10 -28.23 14.10
N GLY A 729 12.73 -28.82 15.13
CA GLY A 729 12.98 -28.17 16.41
C GLY A 729 11.77 -28.11 17.33
N THR A 730 10.65 -28.77 16.98
CA THR A 730 9.48 -28.89 17.88
C THR A 730 9.71 -29.88 19.01
N LEU A 731 10.66 -30.81 18.86
CA LEU A 731 11.14 -31.69 19.92
C LEU A 731 12.59 -31.37 20.29
N ASN A 732 12.85 -31.16 21.58
CA ASN A 732 14.20 -30.93 22.09
C ASN A 732 14.99 -32.26 22.17
N PRO A 733 16.23 -32.36 21.64
CA PRO A 733 17.02 -33.59 21.65
C PRO A 733 17.34 -34.16 23.04
N GLN A 734 17.61 -33.33 24.04
CA GLN A 734 17.88 -33.78 25.42
C GLN A 734 16.61 -34.37 26.04
N THR A 735 15.47 -33.71 25.83
CA THR A 735 14.16 -34.21 26.29
C THR A 735 13.77 -35.52 25.61
N ALA A 736 14.03 -35.65 24.30
CA ALA A 736 13.77 -36.88 23.55
C ALA A 736 14.59 -38.06 24.08
N PHE A 737 15.86 -37.81 24.41
CA PHE A 737 16.74 -38.82 25.00
C PHE A 737 16.30 -39.23 26.42
N LEU A 738 16.04 -38.26 27.30
CA LEU A 738 15.59 -38.52 28.68
C LEU A 738 14.25 -39.27 28.75
N LYS A 739 13.33 -39.01 27.79
CA LYS A 739 12.04 -39.70 27.68
C LYS A 739 12.09 -41.01 26.91
N GLY A 740 13.29 -41.49 26.52
CA GLY A 740 13.48 -42.74 25.80
C GLY A 740 12.97 -42.76 24.35
N LYS A 741 12.58 -41.60 23.80
CA LYS A 741 12.11 -41.43 22.41
C LYS A 741 13.25 -41.41 21.40
N LEU A 742 14.42 -40.95 21.82
CA LEU A 742 15.67 -41.03 21.08
C LEU A 742 16.66 -41.89 21.87
N LYS A 743 17.11 -42.99 21.29
CA LYS A 743 18.19 -43.80 21.84
C LYS A 743 19.47 -43.54 21.05
N ILE A 744 20.55 -43.23 21.76
CA ILE A 744 21.86 -43.00 21.15
C ILE A 744 22.83 -44.06 21.69
N ALA A 745 23.49 -44.78 20.79
CA ALA A 745 24.57 -45.71 21.10
C ALA A 745 25.85 -45.26 20.39
N GLY A 746 27.03 -45.50 20.98
CA GLY A 746 28.31 -45.00 20.47
C GLY A 746 28.70 -43.65 21.05
N ASN A 747 29.41 -42.82 20.29
CA ASN A 747 29.96 -41.57 20.81
C ASN A 747 28.91 -40.44 20.87
N LEU A 748 28.44 -40.12 22.08
CA LEU A 748 27.41 -39.09 22.28
C LEU A 748 27.86 -37.67 21.90
N MET A 749 29.16 -37.35 22.03
CA MET A 749 29.67 -36.01 21.70
C MET A 749 29.61 -35.73 20.20
N LEU A 750 29.65 -36.78 19.36
CA LEU A 750 29.52 -36.64 17.90
C LEU A 750 28.08 -36.35 17.47
N ALA A 751 27.07 -36.86 18.18
CA ALA A 751 25.66 -36.56 17.87
C ALA A 751 25.35 -35.06 18.00
N GLN A 752 26.01 -34.35 18.92
CA GLN A 752 25.82 -32.91 19.12
C GLN A 752 26.42 -32.08 17.98
N LYS A 753 27.42 -32.62 17.26
CA LYS A 753 28.09 -31.93 16.14
C LYS A 753 27.27 -31.94 14.84
N LEU A 754 26.18 -32.69 14.76
CA LEU A 754 25.28 -32.71 13.59
C LEU A 754 24.34 -31.49 13.53
N GLY A 755 24.19 -30.75 14.63
CA GLY A 755 23.30 -29.60 14.72
C GLY A 755 23.43 -28.59 13.57
N PRO A 756 24.65 -28.17 13.16
CA PRO A 756 24.85 -27.25 12.03
C PRO A 756 24.46 -27.82 10.66
N LEU A 757 24.58 -29.14 10.43
CA LEU A 757 24.12 -29.78 9.17
C LEU A 757 22.60 -29.90 9.11
N LEU A 758 21.94 -29.99 10.27
CA LEU A 758 20.48 -30.14 10.39
C LEU A 758 19.75 -28.79 10.55
N LYS A 759 20.46 -27.73 10.97
CA LYS A 759 19.93 -26.37 11.12
C LYS A 759 20.46 -25.44 10.03
N SER A 760 19.81 -25.45 8.87
CA SER A 760 19.86 -24.31 7.95
C SER A 760 18.46 -23.96 7.45
N GLY A 761 17.94 -22.82 7.92
CA GLY A 761 17.26 -21.88 7.04
C GLY A 761 15.76 -22.00 6.76
N SER A 762 14.95 -22.68 7.57
CA SER A 762 13.48 -22.45 7.57
C SER A 762 12.85 -23.24 8.71
N LYS A 763 12.08 -22.58 9.59
CA LYS A 763 11.13 -23.27 10.46
C LYS A 763 10.20 -24.09 9.55
N LEU A 764 10.15 -25.40 9.81
CA LEU A 764 9.28 -26.38 9.14
C LEU A 764 7.81 -26.02 9.30
#